data_AF-A0A2V8HNZ7-F1
#
_entry.id   AF-A0A2V8HNZ7-F1
#
_cell.length_a   1.000
_cell.length_b   1.000
_cell.length_c   1.000
_cell.angle_alpha   90.00
_cell.angle_beta   90.00
_cell.angle_gamma   90.00
#
_symmetry.space_group_name_H-M   'P 1'
#
loop_
_entity.id
_entity.type
_entity.pdbx_description
1 polymer ?
#
loop_
_entity_poly.entity_id
_entity_poly.type
_entity_poly.pdbx_seq_one_letter_code
_entity_poly.pdbx_strand_id
1 'polypeptide(L)'
;MKNPPARGLNIPEGVPSNSLVVSDEDSGAASPRRGTLRASLVVGLLSLLVYTANFRSISGGDTYPARYLPFAIWHWHTVFLDPIVELAAQGRIPVRPRGQPRAAIDSNPAYWIVQLRGGHAVSLYPLVVPMLVSPLYLPAVTYLHATGWDPKQLDRIARIMEKVSASLVAAASVALFYLLLRRRAGPRSALLLTFAYAFGTTTWVISGQALWQHGVGELLVVSALLLLTGTCTPGRVVAAGLMLGLITCNRPPDIIIAAALGAYGLWWARRWAPLLVTAAMLPAVPLLVYNLGYVGHLAGAYGLVGDRQYFGHDVPSGLAGLLFSPTKGLLVFSPFLMFVPFCVPTLLRDDETRGLAIAALVAVVLQLLVYAKADWRQGISWGPRWLTDLVPMLVWILMPVMAMRSKAARAVFVVAVAIAVGIETVGAFYYTGASDVVIHDIPDGPNQMQEAWAVRNAPFIAEPRHVRPPFELTTHVQGFLDVMTTGDGAGSRAIDVAGWALADRRMPWEVIGLLDGRPVASTRVFFPRPDVTKALGVDDQSAWHLTLPADGLSPGEHLVAVMVRAHQGGDIRLLAERRFDEKPDLAPRARRAAEILSSRQQQPGYWLTSYTDRPIFEGPHVELNTYLPSVIVDVLDPVANAAGVQSSVERARRFLTAQIEADGLVRYHGRPDAPTIGTLGCAITPDADDTALVWRIAPAVRTELRTGALKTLAAYRTADGLYRTWLAPKDRYQCLDPGADPDPADIAIQMHVFQLLSKVDPPAANALCGALTRAVDDDRIWVYYKTAPLIPILRQADLRASGCPLRLPESRQRTTVPGQELWLSAARMLDRLQEGGGARPAASDVLGWLQTIAEDDFAYVRRSPPFLYHNDDTATVPRFYWSEEFGYALWLRLYVELGRQASSGAR
;
A
#
# COMPACT_ATOMS: atom_id res chain seq x y z
N MET A 1 93.30 40.03 -15.40
CA MET A 1 93.26 38.94 -14.41
C MET A 1 92.66 37.70 -15.06
N LYS A 2 93.48 36.63 -15.09
CA LYS A 2 93.23 35.18 -15.29
C LYS A 2 91.90 34.69 -15.91
N ASN A 3 92.02 34.22 -17.16
CA ASN A 3 91.49 32.95 -17.69
C ASN A 3 92.49 31.79 -17.35
N PRO A 4 92.34 30.49 -17.71
CA PRO A 4 91.27 29.67 -18.35
C PRO A 4 91.15 28.23 -17.70
N PRO A 5 90.99 27.04 -18.38
CA PRO A 5 89.91 26.43 -19.20
C PRO A 5 89.46 24.98 -18.76
N ALA A 6 88.47 24.42 -19.48
CA ALA A 6 88.18 23.00 -19.90
C ALA A 6 88.63 21.74 -19.10
N ARG A 7 87.70 20.76 -18.96
CA ARG A 7 87.81 19.26 -18.94
C ARG A 7 86.39 18.71 -18.66
N GLY A 8 85.82 17.64 -19.22
CA GLY A 8 86.29 16.42 -19.87
C GLY A 8 85.45 15.25 -19.29
N LEU A 9 84.74 14.52 -20.16
CA LEU A 9 83.97 13.26 -20.04
C LEU A 9 83.80 12.54 -18.67
N ASN A 10 82.59 12.01 -18.44
CA ASN A 10 82.39 10.56 -18.25
C ASN A 10 80.93 10.12 -18.48
N ILE A 11 80.77 9.21 -19.43
CA ILE A 11 79.58 8.37 -19.67
C ILE A 11 79.68 7.16 -18.72
N PRO A 12 78.56 6.66 -18.18
CA PRO A 12 78.33 5.21 -18.21
C PRO A 12 77.06 4.88 -18.99
N GLU A 13 77.23 3.95 -19.93
CA GLU A 13 76.22 3.36 -20.78
C GLU A 13 75.18 2.55 -19.98
N GLY A 14 73.97 2.48 -20.56
CA GLY A 14 73.27 1.20 -20.64
C GLY A 14 71.92 1.11 -19.95
N VAL A 15 70.83 1.53 -20.62
CA VAL A 15 69.55 0.78 -20.68
C VAL A 15 68.83 1.13 -22.00
N PRO A 16 68.41 0.16 -22.84
CA PRO A 16 67.74 0.45 -24.10
C PRO A 16 66.27 0.85 -23.92
N SER A 17 65.89 1.96 -24.53
CA SER A 17 64.52 2.40 -24.75
C SER A 17 63.91 1.64 -25.95
N ASN A 18 63.14 0.59 -25.69
CA ASN A 18 62.31 -0.05 -26.71
C ASN A 18 61.00 0.74 -26.87
N SER A 19 61.02 1.80 -27.67
CA SER A 19 59.84 2.37 -28.32
C SER A 19 59.48 1.50 -29.54
N LEU A 20 58.44 0.67 -29.39
CA LEU A 20 57.82 -0.06 -30.50
C LEU A 20 57.08 0.93 -31.42
N VAL A 21 57.78 1.48 -32.40
CA VAL A 21 57.17 2.04 -33.61
C VAL A 21 56.96 0.88 -34.57
N VAL A 22 55.70 0.48 -34.77
CA VAL A 22 55.31 -0.38 -35.88
C VAL A 22 55.03 0.53 -37.07
N SER A 23 55.78 0.31 -38.14
CA SER A 23 55.66 0.96 -39.45
C SER A 23 54.35 0.57 -40.15
N ASP A 24 53.51 1.55 -40.48
CA ASP A 24 52.42 1.41 -41.45
C ASP A 24 52.86 2.08 -42.76
N GLU A 25 53.23 1.28 -43.76
CA GLU A 25 53.09 1.64 -45.17
C GLU A 25 51.74 1.07 -45.64
N ASP A 26 50.75 1.94 -45.86
CA ASP A 26 49.81 1.73 -46.98
C ASP A 26 49.10 3.05 -47.33
N SER A 27 49.12 3.38 -48.62
CA SER A 27 48.70 4.66 -49.18
C SER A 27 47.34 4.53 -49.88
N GLY A 28 46.38 5.38 -49.49
CA GLY A 28 45.04 5.43 -50.08
C GLY A 28 44.16 6.49 -49.40
N ALA A 29 44.17 7.71 -49.93
CA ALA A 29 43.61 8.90 -49.33
C ALA A 29 42.06 8.92 -49.27
N ALA A 30 41.52 8.55 -48.11
CA ALA A 30 40.30 9.11 -47.53
C ALA A 30 40.46 9.14 -45.99
N SER A 31 40.24 10.30 -45.36
CA SER A 31 40.72 10.58 -44.00
C SER A 31 40.36 9.49 -42.95
N PRO A 32 41.31 9.08 -42.08
CA PRO A 32 41.12 8.02 -41.07
C PRO A 32 39.88 8.22 -40.16
N ARG A 33 39.44 9.48 -40.01
CA ARG A 33 38.26 9.88 -39.24
C ARG A 33 36.93 9.52 -39.93
N ARG A 34 36.83 9.65 -41.26
CA ARG A 34 35.59 9.32 -42.00
C ARG A 34 35.32 7.81 -42.02
N GLY A 35 36.35 6.99 -42.20
CA GLY A 35 36.23 5.53 -42.14
C GLY A 35 35.77 5.03 -40.77
N THR A 36 36.31 5.63 -39.71
CA THR A 36 35.95 5.27 -38.32
C THR A 36 34.50 5.62 -37.98
N LEU A 37 34.01 6.79 -38.43
CA LEU A 37 32.61 7.18 -38.24
C LEU A 37 31.64 6.29 -39.03
N ARG A 38 31.98 5.91 -40.25
CA ARG A 38 31.17 4.96 -41.03
C ARG A 38 31.10 3.61 -40.32
N ALA A 39 32.23 3.10 -39.83
CA ALA A 39 32.27 1.85 -39.09
C ALA A 39 31.42 1.91 -37.80
N SER A 40 31.44 3.02 -37.05
CA SER A 40 30.60 3.15 -35.85
C SER A 40 29.10 3.09 -36.18
N LEU A 41 28.68 3.75 -37.27
CA LEU A 41 27.29 3.72 -37.72
C LEU A 41 26.86 2.31 -38.16
N VAL A 42 27.71 1.60 -38.89
CA VAL A 42 27.44 0.21 -39.31
C VAL A 42 27.30 -0.69 -38.08
N VAL A 43 28.21 -0.59 -37.11
CA VAL A 43 28.13 -1.39 -35.87
C VAL A 43 26.85 -1.07 -35.11
N GLY A 44 26.49 0.21 -34.97
CA GLY A 44 25.23 0.61 -34.33
C GLY A 44 24.00 0.05 -35.05
N LEU A 45 23.94 0.13 -36.39
CA LEU A 45 22.82 -0.40 -37.17
C LEU A 45 22.70 -1.92 -37.08
N LEU A 46 23.83 -2.65 -37.06
CA LEU A 46 23.83 -4.10 -36.84
C LEU A 46 23.33 -4.45 -35.44
N SER A 47 23.77 -3.71 -34.41
CA SER A 47 23.26 -3.88 -33.05
C SER A 47 21.76 -3.60 -32.96
N LEU A 48 21.26 -2.55 -33.63
CA LEU A 48 19.82 -2.27 -33.70
C LEU A 48 19.02 -3.42 -34.31
N LEU A 49 19.52 -4.01 -35.40
CA LEU A 49 18.89 -5.16 -36.05
C LEU A 49 18.87 -6.39 -35.12
N VAL A 50 19.97 -6.65 -34.41
CA VAL A 50 20.04 -7.77 -33.45
C VAL A 50 19.14 -7.53 -32.23
N TYR A 51 19.10 -6.31 -31.69
CA TYR A 51 18.28 -5.98 -30.53
C TYR A 51 16.79 -6.07 -30.83
N THR A 52 16.37 -5.81 -32.07
CA THR A 52 14.97 -5.92 -32.52
C THR A 52 14.57 -7.31 -33.02
N ALA A 53 15.52 -8.22 -33.22
CA ALA A 53 15.29 -9.52 -33.87
C ALA A 53 14.33 -10.47 -33.14
N ASN A 54 14.07 -10.26 -31.85
CA ASN A 54 13.15 -11.10 -31.08
C ASN A 54 11.69 -10.67 -31.16
N PHE A 55 11.36 -9.53 -31.76
CA PHE A 55 9.99 -8.99 -31.86
C PHE A 55 9.21 -9.07 -30.54
N ARG A 56 9.88 -8.75 -29.42
CA ARG A 56 9.34 -8.74 -28.06
C ARG A 56 9.95 -7.62 -27.24
N SER A 57 9.20 -7.12 -26.26
CA SER A 57 9.74 -6.23 -25.23
C SER A 57 9.97 -7.02 -23.95
N ILE A 58 11.24 -7.19 -23.55
CA ILE A 58 11.58 -7.83 -22.27
C ILE A 58 11.52 -6.75 -21.19
N SER A 59 10.30 -6.51 -20.72
CA SER A 59 9.93 -5.38 -19.86
C SER A 59 9.62 -5.81 -18.44
N GLY A 60 9.50 -4.83 -17.54
CA GLY A 60 9.03 -5.00 -16.18
C GLY A 60 8.32 -3.74 -15.70
N GLY A 61 7.76 -3.76 -14.49
CA GLY A 61 7.09 -2.59 -13.90
C GLY A 61 7.95 -1.33 -13.94
N ASP A 62 9.26 -1.49 -13.75
CA ASP A 62 10.28 -0.42 -13.81
C ASP A 62 10.27 0.40 -15.12
N THR A 63 9.80 -0.20 -16.21
CA THR A 63 9.84 0.40 -17.56
C THR A 63 8.54 1.10 -17.94
N TYR A 64 7.43 0.80 -17.26
CA TYR A 64 6.11 1.29 -17.66
C TYR A 64 5.97 2.81 -17.61
N PRO A 65 6.48 3.52 -16.58
CA PRO A 65 6.47 4.98 -16.62
C PRO A 65 7.24 5.55 -17.81
N ALA A 66 8.42 5.00 -18.14
CA ALA A 66 9.20 5.43 -19.29
C ALA A 66 8.52 5.12 -20.64
N ARG A 67 7.74 4.04 -20.70
CA ARG A 67 6.91 3.66 -21.84
C ARG A 67 5.75 4.64 -22.09
N TYR A 68 5.06 5.04 -21.03
CA TYR A 68 3.78 5.75 -21.13
C TYR A 68 3.89 7.27 -21.01
N LEU A 69 4.81 7.80 -20.19
CA LEU A 69 4.98 9.25 -20.01
C LEU A 69 5.25 10.05 -21.28
N PRO A 70 5.97 9.54 -22.31
CA PRO A 70 6.09 10.25 -23.59
C PRO A 70 4.74 10.64 -24.19
N PHE A 71 3.72 9.79 -24.07
CA PHE A 71 2.37 10.11 -24.53
C PHE A 71 1.70 11.15 -23.63
N ALA A 72 1.89 11.09 -22.31
CA ALA A 72 1.44 12.10 -21.34
C ALA A 72 1.96 13.50 -21.71
N ILE A 73 3.25 13.58 -22.01
CA ILE A 73 3.97 14.82 -22.34
C ILE A 73 3.42 15.41 -23.65
N TRP A 74 3.24 14.59 -24.67
CA TRP A 74 2.81 15.07 -25.98
C TRP A 74 1.31 15.40 -26.07
N HIS A 75 0.44 14.61 -25.45
CA HIS A 75 -1.01 14.76 -25.62
C HIS A 75 -1.67 15.56 -24.51
N TRP A 76 -1.23 15.40 -23.25
CA TRP A 76 -1.81 16.10 -22.10
C TRP A 76 -0.88 17.17 -21.51
N HIS A 77 0.31 17.38 -22.09
CA HIS A 77 1.29 18.37 -21.65
C HIS A 77 1.65 18.26 -20.16
N THR A 78 1.71 17.02 -19.65
CA THR A 78 2.01 16.74 -18.25
C THR A 78 3.12 15.70 -18.09
N VAL A 79 3.81 15.78 -16.96
CA VAL A 79 4.77 14.76 -16.49
C VAL A 79 4.16 13.85 -15.40
N PHE A 80 2.88 14.05 -15.09
CA PHE A 80 2.10 13.18 -14.21
C PHE A 80 1.46 12.03 -15.00
N LEU A 81 1.24 10.92 -14.31
CA LEU A 81 0.60 9.73 -14.87
C LEU A 81 -0.93 9.81 -14.81
N ASP A 82 -1.52 10.85 -14.21
CA ASP A 82 -2.97 10.98 -14.00
C ASP A 82 -3.83 10.60 -15.21
N PRO A 83 -3.56 11.11 -16.43
CA PRO A 83 -4.43 10.86 -17.57
C PRO A 83 -4.35 9.44 -18.13
N ILE A 84 -3.33 8.67 -17.72
CA ILE A 84 -3.00 7.35 -18.27
C ILE A 84 -2.74 6.32 -17.18
N VAL A 85 -3.13 6.61 -15.93
CA VAL A 85 -2.78 5.79 -14.76
C VAL A 85 -3.39 4.39 -14.84
N GLU A 86 -4.63 4.26 -15.32
CA GLU A 86 -5.32 2.97 -15.50
C GLU A 86 -4.51 2.05 -16.42
N LEU A 87 -4.07 2.59 -17.56
CA LEU A 87 -3.24 1.84 -18.50
C LEU A 87 -1.83 1.59 -17.96
N ALA A 88 -1.20 2.59 -17.34
CA ALA A 88 0.16 2.49 -16.84
C ALA A 88 0.29 1.56 -15.62
N ALA A 89 -0.77 1.43 -14.83
CA ALA A 89 -0.81 0.56 -13.65
C ALA A 89 -1.05 -0.92 -14.01
N GLN A 90 -1.55 -1.20 -15.24
CA GLN A 90 -1.73 -2.55 -15.78
C GLN A 90 -2.54 -3.45 -14.83
N GLY A 91 -3.72 -2.97 -14.41
CA GLY A 91 -4.64 -3.72 -13.55
C GLY A 91 -4.22 -3.81 -12.08
N ARG A 92 -3.43 -2.86 -11.58
CA ARG A 92 -2.94 -2.80 -10.19
C ARG A 92 -3.23 -1.44 -9.58
N ILE A 93 -3.25 -1.38 -8.25
CA ILE A 93 -3.50 -0.14 -7.51
C ILE A 93 -2.17 0.59 -7.25
N PRO A 94 -2.02 1.89 -7.57
CA PRO A 94 -0.83 2.68 -7.25
C PRO A 94 -0.47 2.70 -5.76
N VAL A 95 0.82 2.77 -5.44
CA VAL A 95 1.30 2.80 -4.05
C VAL A 95 1.04 4.16 -3.42
N ARG A 96 0.61 4.17 -2.15
CA ARG A 96 0.49 5.39 -1.35
C ARG A 96 1.71 5.60 -0.43
N PRO A 97 2.12 6.86 -0.17
CA PRO A 97 3.21 7.18 0.76
C PRO A 97 3.00 6.60 2.17
N ARG A 98 4.10 6.39 2.91
CA ARG A 98 4.05 5.93 4.30
C ARG A 98 3.19 6.84 5.19
N GLY A 99 2.45 6.23 6.12
CA GLY A 99 1.54 6.93 7.04
C GLY A 99 0.14 7.22 6.48
N GLN A 100 -0.19 6.73 5.28
CA GLN A 100 -1.55 6.62 4.80
C GLN A 100 -2.06 5.18 4.94
N PRO A 101 -3.40 4.97 5.00
CA PRO A 101 -3.97 3.64 4.89
C PRO A 101 -3.40 2.97 3.63
N ARG A 102 -2.62 1.90 3.83
CA ARG A 102 -2.13 1.08 2.73
C ARG A 102 -3.33 0.37 2.12
N ALA A 103 -3.25 0.07 0.81
CA ALA A 103 -4.06 -1.00 0.26
C ALA A 103 -3.90 -2.25 1.14
N ALA A 104 -4.93 -3.09 1.23
CA ALA A 104 -4.96 -4.26 2.11
C ALA A 104 -3.60 -4.98 2.14
N ILE A 105 -3.22 -5.52 3.31
CA ILE A 105 -1.97 -6.27 3.54
C ILE A 105 -1.78 -7.35 2.44
N ASP A 106 -2.89 -7.78 1.84
CA ASP A 106 -2.97 -8.73 0.74
C ASP A 106 -3.03 -8.16 -0.70
N SER A 107 -2.45 -6.99 -1.00
CA SER A 107 -2.40 -6.43 -2.37
C SER A 107 -1.07 -6.69 -3.11
N ASN A 108 -1.07 -6.60 -4.46
CA ASN A 108 0.13 -6.55 -5.32
C ASN A 108 0.14 -5.24 -6.11
N PRO A 109 0.56 -4.12 -5.48
CA PRO A 109 0.35 -2.79 -6.02
C PRO A 109 1.25 -2.49 -7.24
N ALA A 110 0.87 -1.47 -8.02
CA ALA A 110 1.71 -0.89 -9.05
C ALA A 110 2.88 -0.13 -8.41
N TYR A 111 3.90 -0.85 -7.94
CA TYR A 111 5.02 -0.27 -7.19
C TYR A 111 5.78 0.83 -7.94
N TRP A 112 5.68 0.86 -9.28
CA TRP A 112 6.27 1.86 -10.15
C TRP A 112 5.51 3.20 -10.20
N ILE A 113 4.33 3.28 -9.58
CA ILE A 113 3.49 4.49 -9.50
C ILE A 113 3.24 4.85 -8.03
N VAL A 114 3.45 6.12 -7.70
CA VAL A 114 3.16 6.66 -6.37
C VAL A 114 2.01 7.65 -6.45
N GLN A 115 0.94 7.40 -5.70
CA GLN A 115 -0.20 8.28 -5.55
C GLN A 115 0.07 9.31 -4.45
N LEU A 116 0.33 10.57 -4.82
CA LEU A 116 0.62 11.65 -3.88
C LEU A 116 -0.62 12.09 -3.10
N ARG A 117 -0.39 12.74 -1.95
CA ARG A 117 -1.45 13.34 -1.11
C ARG A 117 -2.34 14.34 -1.86
N GLY A 118 -1.77 15.05 -2.83
CA GLY A 118 -2.48 16.04 -3.65
C GLY A 118 -3.33 15.44 -4.78
N GLY A 119 -3.48 14.11 -4.85
CA GLY A 119 -4.29 13.44 -5.87
C GLY A 119 -3.54 13.12 -7.18
N HIS A 120 -2.28 13.52 -7.31
CA HIS A 120 -1.45 13.22 -8.49
C HIS A 120 -0.76 11.85 -8.39
N ALA A 121 -0.84 11.06 -9.45
CA ALA A 121 -0.06 9.85 -9.70
C ALA A 121 1.27 10.22 -10.38
N VAL A 122 2.38 9.86 -9.74
CA VAL A 122 3.73 10.14 -10.25
C VAL A 122 4.53 8.86 -10.47
N SER A 123 5.48 8.90 -11.39
CA SER A 123 6.46 7.83 -11.58
C SER A 123 7.32 7.67 -10.31
N LEU A 124 7.56 6.42 -9.88
CA LEU A 124 8.57 6.12 -8.87
C LEU A 124 9.97 6.55 -9.35
N TYR A 125 10.23 6.41 -10.65
CA TYR A 125 11.50 6.65 -11.30
C TYR A 125 11.64 8.10 -11.79
N PRO A 126 12.87 8.68 -11.77
CA PRO A 126 13.17 9.98 -12.36
C PRO A 126 12.72 10.16 -13.81
N LEU A 127 12.43 11.41 -14.19
CA LEU A 127 11.86 11.78 -15.48
C LEU A 127 12.85 11.79 -16.65
N VAL A 128 14.15 11.56 -16.43
CA VAL A 128 15.18 11.69 -17.48
C VAL A 128 14.92 10.77 -18.67
N VAL A 129 14.65 9.49 -18.43
CA VAL A 129 14.39 8.51 -19.49
C VAL A 129 13.20 8.93 -20.35
N PRO A 130 11.97 9.11 -19.81
CA PRO A 130 10.82 9.48 -20.62
C PRO A 130 11.03 10.81 -21.34
N MET A 131 11.68 11.80 -20.72
CA MET A 131 11.94 13.09 -21.37
C MET A 131 12.91 12.96 -22.56
N LEU A 132 14.00 12.19 -22.42
CA LEU A 132 14.98 12.03 -23.49
C LEU A 132 14.45 11.21 -24.67
N VAL A 133 13.59 10.21 -24.43
CA VAL A 133 12.99 9.40 -25.51
C VAL A 133 11.72 10.00 -26.09
N SER A 134 11.10 10.99 -25.42
CA SER A 134 9.86 11.63 -25.90
C SER A 134 9.90 12.09 -27.35
N PRO A 135 10.99 12.69 -27.89
CA PRO A 135 11.05 13.05 -29.29
C PRO A 135 10.87 11.86 -30.25
N LEU A 136 11.30 10.65 -29.85
CA LEU A 136 11.15 9.44 -30.66
C LEU A 136 9.69 8.99 -30.78
N TYR A 137 8.83 9.42 -29.84
CA TYR A 137 7.40 9.06 -29.82
C TYR A 137 6.54 9.96 -30.70
N LEU A 138 7.08 11.03 -31.26
CA LEU A 138 6.33 11.96 -32.10
C LEU A 138 5.55 11.27 -33.25
N PRO A 139 6.11 10.31 -34.01
CA PRO A 139 5.36 9.60 -35.06
C PRO A 139 4.20 8.75 -34.53
N ALA A 140 4.36 8.16 -33.35
CA ALA A 140 3.30 7.36 -32.71
C ALA A 140 2.16 8.26 -32.22
N VAL A 141 2.51 9.41 -31.64
CA VAL A 141 1.55 10.42 -31.19
C VAL A 141 0.76 11.00 -32.36
N THR A 142 1.42 11.34 -33.48
CA THR A 142 0.72 11.87 -34.67
C THR A 142 -0.24 10.83 -35.26
N TYR A 143 0.17 9.56 -35.29
CA TYR A 143 -0.70 8.46 -35.71
C TYR A 143 -1.93 8.31 -34.79
N LEU A 144 -1.76 8.38 -33.46
CA LEU A 144 -2.87 8.33 -32.51
C LEU A 144 -3.82 9.53 -32.62
N HIS A 145 -3.30 10.73 -32.89
CA HIS A 145 -4.16 11.90 -33.17
C HIS A 145 -5.01 11.70 -34.43
N ALA A 146 -4.50 11.01 -35.44
CA ALA A 146 -5.23 10.75 -36.69
C ALA A 146 -6.23 9.59 -36.57
N THR A 147 -5.96 8.60 -35.73
CA THR A 147 -6.73 7.34 -35.66
C THR A 147 -7.56 7.17 -34.39
N GLY A 148 -7.36 8.03 -33.39
CA GLY A 148 -8.01 7.98 -32.09
C GLY A 148 -7.10 7.41 -30.99
N TRP A 149 -7.40 7.82 -29.75
CA TRP A 149 -6.67 7.46 -28.53
C TRP A 149 -7.34 6.31 -27.77
N ASP A 150 -7.77 5.27 -28.48
CA ASP A 150 -8.31 4.06 -27.85
C ASP A 150 -7.24 3.42 -26.92
N PRO A 151 -7.55 3.09 -25.65
CA PRO A 151 -6.56 2.58 -24.70
C PRO A 151 -5.84 1.30 -25.14
N LYS A 152 -6.52 0.39 -25.85
CA LYS A 152 -5.93 -0.88 -26.32
C LYS A 152 -4.99 -0.63 -27.48
N GLN A 153 -5.37 0.28 -28.38
CA GLN A 153 -4.48 0.75 -29.44
C GLN A 153 -3.25 1.48 -28.87
N LEU A 154 -3.43 2.31 -27.85
CA LEU A 154 -2.35 2.99 -27.14
C LEU A 154 -1.37 2.00 -26.51
N ASP A 155 -1.84 0.99 -25.76
CA ASP A 155 -0.98 -0.04 -25.15
C ASP A 155 -0.11 -0.76 -26.20
N ARG A 156 -0.72 -1.17 -27.32
CA ARG A 156 -0.02 -1.82 -28.43
C ARG A 156 1.10 -0.93 -28.99
N ILE A 157 0.80 0.33 -29.28
CA ILE A 157 1.77 1.28 -29.84
C ILE A 157 2.85 1.60 -28.81
N ALA A 158 2.48 1.74 -27.54
CA ALA A 158 3.41 2.01 -26.46
C ALA A 158 4.46 0.90 -26.30
N ARG A 159 4.07 -0.38 -26.42
CA ARG A 159 5.01 -1.52 -26.42
C ARG A 159 5.96 -1.51 -27.61
N ILE A 160 5.45 -1.21 -28.81
CA ILE A 160 6.30 -1.07 -30.02
C ILE A 160 7.31 0.06 -29.82
N MET A 161 6.84 1.22 -29.37
CA MET A 161 7.69 2.39 -29.15
C MET A 161 8.73 2.17 -28.06
N GLU A 162 8.38 1.49 -26.98
CA GLU A 162 9.34 1.10 -25.94
C GLU A 162 10.46 0.24 -26.52
N LYS A 163 10.11 -0.82 -27.24
CA LYS A 163 11.09 -1.72 -27.86
C LYS A 163 12.01 -0.97 -28.81
N VAL A 164 11.44 -0.22 -29.75
CA VAL A 164 12.21 0.53 -30.76
C VAL A 164 13.11 1.57 -30.11
N SER A 165 12.60 2.33 -29.14
CA SER A 165 13.36 3.37 -28.46
C SER A 165 14.49 2.80 -27.62
N ALA A 166 14.25 1.72 -26.87
CA ALA A 166 15.27 1.01 -26.11
C ALA A 166 16.38 0.46 -27.01
N SER A 167 16.02 -0.25 -28.08
CA SER A 167 16.99 -0.76 -29.05
C SER A 167 17.79 0.35 -29.73
N LEU A 168 17.18 1.49 -30.06
CA LEU A 168 17.88 2.66 -30.62
C LEU A 168 18.88 3.29 -29.65
N VAL A 169 18.47 3.50 -28.39
CA VAL A 169 19.32 4.07 -27.34
C VAL A 169 20.54 3.17 -27.08
N ALA A 170 20.33 1.86 -26.94
CA ALA A 170 21.42 0.90 -26.75
C ALA A 170 22.31 0.80 -28.01
N ALA A 171 21.74 0.78 -29.22
CA ALA A 171 22.54 0.81 -30.45
C ALA A 171 23.39 2.08 -30.58
N ALA A 172 22.86 3.23 -30.15
CA ALA A 172 23.61 4.48 -30.11
C ALA A 172 24.75 4.43 -29.09
N SER A 173 24.53 3.83 -27.90
CA SER A 173 25.61 3.65 -26.92
C SER A 173 26.73 2.78 -27.50
N VAL A 174 26.40 1.69 -28.20
CA VAL A 174 27.36 0.81 -28.88
C VAL A 174 28.15 1.56 -29.96
N ALA A 175 27.49 2.37 -30.80
CA ALA A 175 28.17 3.15 -31.83
C ALA A 175 29.15 4.18 -31.23
N LEU A 176 28.74 4.90 -30.17
CA LEU A 176 29.63 5.83 -29.47
C LEU A 176 30.75 5.11 -28.73
N PHE A 177 30.50 3.91 -28.21
CA PHE A 177 31.48 3.10 -27.52
C PHE A 177 32.59 2.63 -28.48
N TYR A 178 32.23 2.24 -29.71
CA TYR A 178 33.22 1.98 -30.75
C TYR A 178 34.12 3.19 -31.00
N LEU A 179 33.54 4.39 -31.10
CA LEU A 179 34.31 5.63 -31.28
C LEU A 179 35.23 5.92 -30.10
N LEU A 180 34.78 5.64 -28.87
CA LEU A 180 35.57 5.77 -27.65
C LEU A 180 36.80 4.86 -27.71
N LEU A 181 36.61 3.58 -28.00
CA LEU A 181 37.69 2.60 -28.07
C LEU A 181 38.67 2.90 -29.22
N ARG A 182 38.17 3.38 -30.37
CA ARG A 182 38.99 3.74 -31.54
C ARG A 182 39.96 4.89 -31.31
N ARG A 183 39.86 5.61 -30.19
CA ARG A 183 40.85 6.63 -29.81
C ARG A 183 42.19 6.05 -29.41
N ARG A 184 42.22 4.81 -28.92
CA ARG A 184 43.44 4.19 -28.37
C ARG A 184 43.65 2.74 -28.82
N ALA A 185 42.66 2.11 -29.42
CA ALA A 185 42.75 0.76 -29.94
C ALA A 185 42.64 0.72 -31.47
N GLY A 186 43.37 -0.21 -32.09
CA GLY A 186 43.24 -0.51 -33.51
C GLY A 186 41.83 -1.03 -33.86
N PRO A 187 41.44 -1.00 -35.16
CA PRO A 187 40.09 -1.33 -35.61
C PRO A 187 39.57 -2.68 -35.09
N ARG A 188 40.41 -3.72 -35.14
CA ARG A 188 40.05 -5.10 -34.75
C ARG A 188 39.77 -5.22 -33.26
N SER A 189 40.65 -4.67 -32.42
CA SER A 189 40.50 -4.71 -30.96
C SER A 189 39.29 -3.89 -30.51
N ALA A 190 39.08 -2.71 -31.11
CA ALA A 190 37.91 -1.88 -30.82
C ALA A 190 36.61 -2.59 -31.25
N LEU A 191 36.59 -3.27 -32.41
CA LEU A 191 35.44 -4.06 -32.85
C LEU A 191 35.15 -5.22 -31.89
N LEU A 192 36.16 -5.99 -31.48
CA LEU A 192 35.98 -7.11 -30.57
C LEU A 192 35.43 -6.68 -29.20
N LEU A 193 35.99 -5.63 -28.60
CA LEU A 193 35.51 -5.11 -27.31
C LEU A 193 34.13 -4.45 -27.43
N THR A 194 33.82 -3.79 -28.54
CA THR A 194 32.48 -3.27 -28.81
C THR A 194 31.48 -4.40 -29.00
N PHE A 195 31.86 -5.48 -29.68
CA PHE A 195 31.05 -6.68 -29.84
C PHE A 195 30.80 -7.36 -28.48
N ALA A 196 31.85 -7.48 -27.65
CA ALA A 196 31.73 -8.01 -26.29
C ALA A 196 30.79 -7.15 -25.43
N TYR A 197 30.91 -5.82 -25.50
CA TYR A 197 29.98 -4.88 -24.86
C TYR A 197 28.55 -5.09 -25.35
N ALA A 198 28.33 -5.03 -26.67
CA ALA A 198 27.00 -5.04 -27.27
C ALA A 198 26.24 -6.36 -27.08
N PHE A 199 26.93 -7.50 -27.13
CA PHE A 199 26.28 -8.81 -27.20
C PHE A 199 26.66 -9.77 -26.08
N GLY A 200 27.76 -9.52 -25.37
CA GLY A 200 28.21 -10.36 -24.25
C GLY A 200 27.80 -9.82 -22.88
N THR A 201 26.95 -8.80 -22.83
CA THR A 201 26.52 -8.18 -21.57
C THR A 201 25.04 -7.87 -21.55
N THR A 202 24.57 -7.46 -20.38
CA THR A 202 23.19 -7.01 -20.15
C THR A 202 22.79 -5.80 -21.00
N THR A 203 23.70 -5.11 -21.71
CA THR A 203 23.34 -4.14 -22.75
C THR A 203 22.36 -4.74 -23.76
N TRP A 204 22.53 -6.02 -24.14
CA TRP A 204 21.60 -6.67 -25.08
C TRP A 204 20.23 -6.93 -24.44
N VAL A 205 20.19 -7.63 -23.31
CA VAL A 205 18.94 -8.19 -22.74
C VAL A 205 18.20 -7.23 -21.81
N ILE A 206 18.88 -6.22 -21.27
CA ILE A 206 18.25 -5.14 -20.48
C ILE A 206 18.09 -3.91 -21.37
N SER A 207 19.18 -3.24 -21.71
CA SER A 207 19.13 -1.92 -22.37
C SER A 207 18.52 -1.95 -23.76
N GLY A 208 18.76 -3.02 -24.53
CA GLY A 208 18.23 -3.17 -25.89
C GLY A 208 16.79 -3.68 -25.97
N GLN A 209 16.17 -4.10 -24.86
CA GLN A 209 14.89 -4.80 -24.89
C GLN A 209 13.69 -3.98 -24.43
N ALA A 210 13.87 -3.09 -23.45
CA ALA A 210 12.83 -2.21 -22.94
C ALA A 210 13.44 -0.95 -22.33
N LEU A 211 12.62 0.06 -22.02
CA LEU A 211 13.06 1.37 -21.51
C LEU A 211 13.44 1.33 -20.02
N TRP A 212 14.34 0.41 -19.67
CA TRP A 212 15.04 0.41 -18.39
C TRP A 212 15.93 1.66 -18.30
N GLN A 213 16.08 2.22 -17.10
CA GLN A 213 16.94 3.39 -16.88
C GLN A 213 18.40 3.16 -17.28
N HIS A 214 18.81 1.89 -17.35
CA HIS A 214 20.16 1.46 -17.68
C HIS A 214 20.58 1.77 -19.12
N GLY A 215 19.68 1.65 -20.10
CA GLY A 215 20.05 1.93 -21.50
C GLY A 215 20.44 3.39 -21.73
N VAL A 216 19.66 4.30 -21.14
CA VAL A 216 20.01 5.73 -21.11
C VAL A 216 21.25 5.96 -20.25
N GLY A 217 21.36 5.30 -19.11
CA GLY A 217 22.55 5.35 -18.24
C GLY A 217 23.84 5.04 -19.00
N GLU A 218 23.88 3.91 -19.71
CA GLU A 218 25.01 3.51 -20.53
C GLU A 218 25.33 4.51 -21.64
N LEU A 219 24.31 5.00 -22.37
CA LEU A 219 24.49 6.02 -23.40
C LEU A 219 25.15 7.28 -22.83
N LEU A 220 24.69 7.74 -21.66
CA LEU A 220 25.24 8.91 -20.98
C LEU A 220 26.66 8.67 -20.47
N VAL A 221 26.95 7.51 -19.86
CA VAL A 221 28.28 7.13 -19.37
C VAL A 221 29.27 7.02 -20.54
N VAL A 222 28.92 6.33 -21.62
CA VAL A 222 29.75 6.24 -22.83
C VAL A 222 30.02 7.63 -23.42
N SER A 223 28.99 8.48 -23.48
CA SER A 223 29.13 9.86 -23.97
C SER A 223 30.06 10.69 -23.08
N ALA A 224 29.94 10.58 -21.76
CA ALA A 224 30.82 11.25 -20.80
C ALA A 224 32.27 10.78 -20.96
N LEU A 225 32.52 9.47 -21.04
CA LEU A 225 33.86 8.91 -21.29
C LEU A 225 34.43 9.38 -22.63
N LEU A 226 33.61 9.41 -23.69
CA LEU A 226 34.00 9.92 -25.00
C LEU A 226 34.33 11.42 -24.94
N LEU A 227 33.68 12.22 -24.12
CA LEU A 227 34.00 13.64 -23.98
C LEU A 227 35.27 13.85 -23.16
N LEU A 228 35.39 13.18 -22.01
CA LEU A 228 36.49 13.30 -21.05
C LEU A 228 37.83 12.74 -21.56
N THR A 229 37.81 11.79 -22.49
CA THR A 229 39.02 11.30 -23.18
C THR A 229 39.46 12.22 -24.33
N GLY A 230 38.74 13.31 -24.60
CA GLY A 230 39.01 14.22 -25.71
C GLY A 230 39.87 15.41 -25.30
N THR A 231 40.40 16.13 -26.29
CA THR A 231 41.01 17.46 -26.06
C THR A 231 40.03 18.39 -25.35
N CYS A 232 40.49 19.04 -24.28
CA CYS A 232 39.69 19.93 -23.46
C CYS A 232 39.36 21.22 -24.23
N THR A 233 38.07 21.43 -24.50
CA THR A 233 37.54 22.62 -25.19
C THR A 233 36.26 23.06 -24.47
N PRO A 234 35.90 24.35 -24.46
CA PRO A 234 34.70 24.83 -23.75
C PRO A 234 33.43 24.08 -24.15
N GLY A 235 33.22 23.82 -25.43
CA GLY A 235 32.06 23.07 -25.92
C GLY A 235 32.00 21.62 -25.40
N ARG A 236 33.14 20.93 -25.33
CA ARG A 236 33.18 19.58 -24.73
C ARG A 236 33.02 19.60 -23.22
N VAL A 237 33.49 20.66 -22.55
CA VAL A 237 33.31 20.83 -21.11
C VAL A 237 31.82 21.03 -20.78
N VAL A 238 31.10 21.86 -21.54
CA VAL A 238 29.64 22.01 -21.43
C VAL A 238 28.95 20.68 -21.67
N ALA A 239 29.27 19.99 -22.77
CA ALA A 239 28.66 18.70 -23.09
C ALA A 239 28.94 17.66 -22.00
N ALA A 240 30.16 17.61 -21.45
CA ALA A 240 30.53 16.68 -20.37
C ALA A 240 29.76 17.01 -19.08
N GLY A 241 29.66 18.30 -18.72
CA GLY A 241 28.85 18.75 -17.60
C GLY A 241 27.38 18.34 -17.76
N LEU A 242 26.79 18.57 -18.93
CA LEU A 242 25.41 18.15 -19.23
C LEU A 242 25.22 16.62 -19.09
N MET A 243 26.15 15.82 -19.63
CA MET A 243 26.09 14.35 -19.47
C MET A 243 26.19 13.94 -17.99
N LEU A 244 27.13 14.50 -17.22
CA LEU A 244 27.29 14.20 -15.79
C LEU A 244 26.06 14.60 -14.96
N GLY A 245 25.45 15.74 -15.28
CA GLY A 245 24.19 16.18 -14.70
C GLY A 245 23.05 15.21 -15.02
N LEU A 246 22.94 14.77 -16.28
CA LEU A 246 21.94 13.78 -16.68
C LEU A 246 22.16 12.41 -16.04
N ILE A 247 23.41 11.95 -15.88
CA ILE A 247 23.73 10.70 -15.15
C ILE A 247 23.22 10.80 -13.71
N THR A 248 23.51 11.91 -13.03
CA THR A 248 23.02 12.17 -11.67
C THR A 248 21.49 12.14 -11.57
N CYS A 249 20.82 12.69 -12.57
CA CYS A 249 19.36 12.80 -12.61
C CYS A 249 18.67 11.52 -13.10
N ASN A 250 19.38 10.64 -13.81
CA ASN A 250 18.82 9.45 -14.43
C ASN A 250 18.40 8.42 -13.39
N ARG A 251 19.27 8.16 -12.41
CA ARG A 251 19.03 7.16 -11.38
C ARG A 251 19.82 7.52 -10.11
N PRO A 252 19.23 7.40 -8.90
CA PRO A 252 19.92 7.81 -7.67
C PRO A 252 21.30 7.18 -7.45
N PRO A 253 21.53 5.86 -7.70
CA PRO A 253 22.85 5.27 -7.53
C PRO A 253 23.91 5.78 -8.51
N ASP A 254 23.52 6.25 -9.69
CA ASP A 254 24.44 6.71 -10.74
C ASP A 254 25.12 8.04 -10.37
N ILE A 255 24.67 8.70 -9.30
CA ILE A 255 25.38 9.83 -8.69
C ILE A 255 26.83 9.47 -8.33
N ILE A 256 27.10 8.19 -7.99
CA ILE A 256 28.44 7.69 -7.70
C ILE A 256 29.32 7.75 -8.96
N ILE A 257 28.78 7.32 -10.11
CA ILE A 257 29.45 7.39 -11.40
C ILE A 257 29.69 8.85 -11.78
N ALA A 258 28.65 9.69 -11.68
CA ALA A 258 28.74 11.11 -12.01
C ALA A 258 29.74 11.85 -11.12
N ALA A 259 29.79 11.55 -9.81
CA ALA A 259 30.71 12.17 -8.88
C ALA A 259 32.17 11.78 -9.16
N ALA A 260 32.44 10.49 -9.41
CA ALA A 260 33.80 10.03 -9.70
C ALA A 260 34.32 10.57 -11.04
N LEU A 261 33.52 10.46 -12.11
CA LEU A 261 33.87 11.02 -13.42
C LEU A 261 33.90 12.56 -13.40
N GLY A 262 33.04 13.19 -12.59
CA GLY A 262 32.99 14.63 -12.39
C GLY A 262 34.22 15.17 -11.66
N ALA A 263 34.71 14.46 -10.64
CA ALA A 263 35.96 14.81 -9.95
C ALA A 263 37.15 14.81 -10.91
N TYR A 264 37.25 13.79 -11.77
CA TYR A 264 38.23 13.79 -12.86
C TYR A 264 37.95 14.91 -13.87
N GLY A 265 36.69 15.14 -14.23
CA GLY A 265 36.25 16.20 -15.13
C GLY A 265 36.64 17.61 -14.68
N LEU A 266 36.57 17.91 -13.38
CA LEU A 266 37.01 19.18 -12.81
C LEU A 266 38.52 19.39 -12.99
N TRP A 267 39.30 18.35 -12.74
CA TRP A 267 40.74 18.37 -12.99
C TRP A 267 41.06 18.53 -14.49
N TRP A 268 40.33 17.83 -15.37
CA TRP A 268 40.48 17.90 -16.83
C TRP A 268 40.05 19.27 -17.41
N ALA A 269 39.00 19.89 -16.87
CA ALA A 269 38.47 21.17 -17.33
C ALA A 269 39.33 22.38 -16.90
N ARG A 270 40.07 22.26 -15.78
CA ARG A 270 40.97 23.30 -15.24
C ARG A 270 40.24 24.66 -15.12
N ARG A 271 40.66 25.67 -15.90
CA ARG A 271 40.04 27.01 -15.93
C ARG A 271 38.56 27.00 -16.35
N TRP A 272 38.10 25.95 -17.03
CA TRP A 272 36.71 25.77 -17.46
C TRP A 272 35.87 24.96 -16.47
N ALA A 273 36.40 24.60 -15.29
CA ALA A 273 35.66 23.86 -14.28
C ALA A 273 34.30 24.50 -13.91
N PRO A 274 34.16 25.84 -13.77
CA PRO A 274 32.86 26.46 -13.54
C PRO A 274 31.83 26.15 -14.63
N LEU A 275 32.27 26.07 -15.90
CA LEU A 275 31.41 25.76 -17.04
C LEU A 275 30.90 24.31 -17.00
N LEU A 276 31.71 23.39 -16.48
CA LEU A 276 31.31 22.00 -16.26
C LEU A 276 30.19 21.93 -15.20
N VAL A 277 30.38 22.62 -14.08
CA VAL A 277 29.42 22.63 -12.96
C VAL A 277 28.11 23.29 -13.39
N THR A 278 28.16 24.45 -14.05
CA THR A 278 26.93 25.13 -14.50
C THR A 278 26.16 24.29 -15.52
N ALA A 279 26.84 23.61 -16.44
CA ALA A 279 26.20 22.69 -17.38
C ALA A 279 25.60 21.46 -16.70
N ALA A 280 26.25 20.92 -15.65
CA ALA A 280 25.71 19.82 -14.86
C ALA A 280 24.47 20.22 -14.04
N MET A 281 24.36 21.49 -13.64
CA MET A 281 23.18 21.99 -12.94
C MET A 281 21.97 22.18 -13.84
N LEU A 282 22.15 22.30 -15.17
CA LEU A 282 21.04 22.50 -16.10
C LEU A 282 19.96 21.39 -16.04
N PRO A 283 20.29 20.08 -16.03
CA PRO A 283 19.30 19.02 -15.78
C PRO A 283 18.95 18.84 -14.29
N ALA A 284 19.87 19.14 -13.38
CA ALA A 284 19.67 18.92 -11.94
C ALA A 284 18.64 19.88 -11.32
N VAL A 285 18.66 21.16 -11.71
CA VAL A 285 17.75 22.18 -11.16
C VAL A 285 16.28 21.86 -11.48
N PRO A 286 15.87 21.58 -12.74
CA PRO A 286 14.50 21.19 -13.04
C PRO A 286 14.04 19.94 -12.29
N LEU A 287 14.91 18.93 -12.15
CA LEU A 287 14.58 17.73 -11.37
C LEU A 287 14.37 18.06 -9.88
N LEU A 288 15.21 18.91 -9.30
CA LEU A 288 15.06 19.36 -7.91
C LEU A 288 13.76 20.18 -7.71
N VAL A 289 13.44 21.07 -8.66
CA VAL A 289 12.17 21.81 -8.66
C VAL A 289 10.99 20.84 -8.72
N TYR A 290 11.05 19.80 -9.56
CA TYR A 290 10.01 18.78 -9.62
C TYR A 290 9.89 17.98 -8.31
N ASN A 291 11.02 17.48 -7.81
CA ASN A 291 11.08 16.65 -6.61
C ASN A 291 10.65 17.39 -5.35
N LEU A 292 11.07 18.64 -5.16
CA LEU A 292 10.71 19.43 -3.98
C LEU A 292 9.36 20.13 -4.13
N GLY A 293 9.05 20.64 -5.32
CA GLY A 293 7.84 21.41 -5.57
C GLY A 293 6.58 20.56 -5.70
N TYR A 294 6.65 19.39 -6.35
CA TYR A 294 5.47 18.53 -6.58
C TYR A 294 5.51 17.24 -5.76
N VAL A 295 6.64 16.55 -5.71
CA VAL A 295 6.74 15.27 -4.98
C VAL A 295 6.88 15.50 -3.46
N GLY A 296 7.51 16.60 -3.05
CA GLY A 296 7.75 16.95 -1.65
C GLY A 296 8.92 16.23 -1.00
N HIS A 297 9.85 15.64 -1.77
CA HIS A 297 11.01 14.94 -1.23
C HIS A 297 12.25 15.05 -2.16
N LEU A 298 13.44 15.29 -1.59
CA LEU A 298 14.69 15.51 -2.36
C LEU A 298 15.03 14.35 -3.30
N ALA A 299 14.93 13.11 -2.80
CA ALA A 299 15.15 11.88 -3.57
C ALA A 299 14.00 11.52 -4.54
N GLY A 300 13.02 12.41 -4.71
CA GLY A 300 11.79 12.13 -5.46
C GLY A 300 10.96 11.03 -4.79
N ALA A 301 10.19 10.31 -5.61
CA ALA A 301 9.24 9.31 -5.13
C ALA A 301 9.90 8.13 -4.39
N TYR A 302 11.16 7.80 -4.70
CA TYR A 302 11.95 6.83 -3.94
C TYR A 302 11.99 7.11 -2.44
N GLY A 303 12.03 8.38 -2.04
CA GLY A 303 12.05 8.77 -0.62
C GLY A 303 10.72 8.62 0.10
N LEU A 304 9.60 8.55 -0.63
CA LEU A 304 8.25 8.43 -0.06
C LEU A 304 7.88 6.99 0.27
N VAL A 305 8.41 6.03 -0.50
CA VAL A 305 8.07 4.61 -0.41
C VAL A 305 9.23 3.71 0.05
N GLY A 306 10.47 4.19 -0.06
CA GLY A 306 11.66 3.38 0.21
C GLY A 306 11.75 2.86 1.64
N ASP A 307 12.19 1.61 1.78
CA ASP A 307 12.45 0.99 3.08
C ASP A 307 13.92 1.06 3.50
N ARG A 308 14.18 1.44 4.75
CA ARG A 308 15.54 1.41 5.31
C ARG A 308 16.05 -0.02 5.46
N GLN A 309 15.15 -0.98 5.71
CA GLN A 309 15.50 -2.40 5.82
C GLN A 309 16.05 -2.96 4.50
N TYR A 310 15.73 -2.32 3.38
CA TYR A 310 16.24 -2.69 2.05
C TYR A 310 17.77 -2.72 1.98
N PHE A 311 18.46 -1.87 2.76
CA PHE A 311 19.93 -1.81 2.81
C PHE A 311 20.52 -2.57 4.01
N GLY A 312 19.81 -3.57 4.52
CA GLY A 312 20.19 -4.34 5.71
C GLY A 312 21.06 -5.58 5.46
N HIS A 313 21.47 -5.84 4.22
CA HIS A 313 22.23 -7.06 3.88
C HIS A 313 23.72 -6.95 4.18
N ASP A 314 24.35 -8.10 4.45
CA ASP A 314 25.78 -8.16 4.69
C ASP A 314 26.57 -7.96 3.40
N VAL A 315 27.61 -7.12 3.48
CA VAL A 315 28.40 -6.72 2.32
C VAL A 315 29.12 -7.91 1.65
N PRO A 316 29.73 -8.88 2.37
CA PRO A 316 30.39 -10.02 1.74
C PRO A 316 29.44 -10.90 0.90
N SER A 317 28.27 -11.26 1.43
CA SER A 317 27.24 -12.02 0.72
C SER A 317 26.69 -11.24 -0.46
N GLY A 318 26.44 -9.94 -0.29
CA GLY A 318 26.02 -9.06 -1.37
C GLY A 318 27.03 -8.97 -2.51
N LEU A 319 28.32 -8.80 -2.21
CA LEU A 319 29.39 -8.80 -3.20
C LEU A 319 29.52 -10.16 -3.90
N ALA A 320 29.44 -11.26 -3.14
CA ALA A 320 29.46 -12.60 -3.69
C ALA A 320 28.28 -12.84 -4.64
N GLY A 321 27.08 -12.42 -4.24
CA GLY A 321 25.87 -12.51 -5.05
C GLY A 321 25.96 -11.69 -6.34
N LEU A 322 26.35 -10.41 -6.23
CA LEU A 322 26.49 -9.49 -7.37
C LEU A 322 27.53 -9.93 -8.40
N LEU A 323 28.59 -10.62 -7.98
CA LEU A 323 29.69 -11.01 -8.87
C LEU A 323 29.59 -12.47 -9.34
N PHE A 324 29.20 -13.40 -8.47
CA PHE A 324 29.38 -14.84 -8.68
C PHE A 324 28.10 -15.68 -8.57
N SER A 325 26.95 -15.09 -8.22
CA SER A 325 25.69 -15.85 -8.22
C SER A 325 25.42 -16.45 -9.61
N PRO A 326 25.04 -17.74 -9.71
CA PRO A 326 24.64 -18.36 -10.96
C PRO A 326 23.44 -17.67 -11.63
N THR A 327 22.59 -16.99 -10.85
CA THR A 327 21.35 -16.39 -11.34
C THR A 327 21.46 -14.89 -11.62
N LYS A 328 22.36 -14.17 -10.92
CA LYS A 328 22.46 -12.70 -10.98
C LYS A 328 23.90 -12.15 -11.04
N GLY A 329 24.91 -12.99 -11.05
CA GLY A 329 26.31 -12.59 -10.93
C GLY A 329 26.92 -12.03 -12.21
N LEU A 330 27.58 -10.87 -12.12
CA LEU A 330 28.21 -10.19 -13.27
C LEU A 330 29.23 -11.06 -14.00
N LEU A 331 30.08 -11.79 -13.26
CA LEU A 331 31.14 -12.61 -13.84
C LEU A 331 30.63 -13.97 -14.34
N VAL A 332 29.38 -14.33 -14.04
CA VAL A 332 28.72 -15.50 -14.59
C VAL A 332 28.10 -15.16 -15.95
N PHE A 333 27.42 -14.02 -16.05
CA PHE A 333 26.75 -13.60 -17.29
C PHE A 333 27.73 -12.99 -18.30
N SER A 334 28.76 -12.29 -17.82
CA SER A 334 29.82 -11.68 -18.63
C SER A 334 31.21 -12.14 -18.19
N PRO A 335 31.57 -13.43 -18.35
CA PRO A 335 32.80 -14.02 -17.81
C PRO A 335 34.10 -13.38 -18.32
N PHE A 336 34.08 -12.74 -19.49
CA PHE A 336 35.26 -12.03 -20.00
C PHE A 336 35.65 -10.82 -19.13
N LEU A 337 34.75 -10.31 -18.29
CA LEU A 337 35.06 -9.25 -17.31
C LEU A 337 36.00 -9.72 -16.19
N MET A 338 36.21 -11.03 -16.02
CA MET A 338 37.27 -11.55 -15.14
C MET A 338 38.67 -11.09 -15.55
N PHE A 339 38.85 -10.56 -16.77
CA PHE A 339 40.12 -10.01 -17.24
C PHE A 339 40.42 -8.59 -16.73
N VAL A 340 39.45 -7.91 -16.11
CA VAL A 340 39.60 -6.51 -15.64
C VAL A 340 40.79 -6.35 -14.70
N PRO A 341 40.97 -7.16 -13.63
CA PRO A 341 42.09 -6.99 -12.70
C PRO A 341 43.46 -7.13 -13.36
N PHE A 342 43.60 -7.89 -14.44
CA PHE A 342 44.86 -8.05 -15.17
C PHE A 342 45.18 -6.85 -16.08
N CYS A 343 44.18 -6.07 -16.48
CA CYS A 343 44.34 -4.90 -17.33
C CYS A 343 44.59 -3.61 -16.53
N VAL A 344 44.09 -3.55 -15.29
CA VAL A 344 44.21 -2.37 -14.40
C VAL A 344 45.67 -1.91 -14.23
N PRO A 345 46.66 -2.77 -13.93
CA PRO A 345 48.04 -2.32 -13.73
C PRO A 345 48.66 -1.69 -14.98
N THR A 346 48.24 -2.10 -16.18
CA THR A 346 48.72 -1.50 -17.44
C THR A 346 48.12 -0.11 -17.62
N LEU A 347 46.82 0.03 -17.34
CA LEU A 347 46.10 1.30 -17.50
C LEU A 347 46.51 2.36 -16.46
N LEU A 348 46.85 1.92 -15.24
CA LEU A 348 47.35 2.80 -14.18
C LEU A 348 48.79 3.29 -14.40
N ARG A 349 49.55 2.64 -15.28
CA ARG A 349 50.91 3.07 -15.69
C ARG A 349 50.89 4.05 -16.87
N ASP A 350 49.78 4.18 -17.57
CA ASP A 350 49.60 5.15 -18.65
C ASP A 350 49.14 6.50 -18.06
N ASP A 351 50.06 7.46 -18.00
CA ASP A 351 49.83 8.79 -17.41
C ASP A 351 48.64 9.53 -18.04
N GLU A 352 48.32 9.28 -19.32
CA GLU A 352 47.22 9.95 -19.99
C GLU A 352 45.84 9.42 -19.55
N THR A 353 45.73 8.14 -19.20
CA THR A 353 44.46 7.52 -18.76
C THR A 353 44.37 7.24 -17.28
N ARG A 354 45.48 7.32 -16.56
CA ARG A 354 45.56 6.97 -15.13
C ARG A 354 44.48 7.64 -14.30
N GLY A 355 44.27 8.95 -14.46
CA GLY A 355 43.25 9.69 -13.71
C GLY A 355 41.83 9.19 -13.98
N LEU A 356 41.49 8.97 -15.25
CA LEU A 356 40.17 8.49 -15.65
C LEU A 356 39.96 7.02 -15.24
N ALA A 357 41.00 6.19 -15.32
CA ALA A 357 40.99 4.81 -14.86
C ALA A 357 40.74 4.70 -13.36
N ILE A 358 41.39 5.55 -12.55
CA ILE A 358 41.14 5.63 -11.12
C ILE A 358 39.68 6.04 -10.86
N ALA A 359 39.18 7.07 -11.55
CA ALA A 359 37.79 7.52 -11.40
C ALA A 359 36.79 6.40 -11.74
N ALA A 360 37.00 5.69 -12.85
CA ALA A 360 36.16 4.56 -13.26
C ALA A 360 36.21 3.41 -12.23
N LEU A 361 37.39 3.05 -11.72
CA LEU A 361 37.54 2.03 -10.69
C LEU A 361 36.87 2.41 -9.36
N VAL A 362 37.01 3.67 -8.94
CA VAL A 362 36.33 4.19 -7.74
C VAL A 362 34.82 4.12 -7.92
N ALA A 363 34.28 4.53 -9.08
CA ALA A 363 32.86 4.42 -9.37
C ALA A 363 32.36 2.97 -9.25
N VAL A 364 33.06 2.03 -9.90
CA VAL A 364 32.74 0.59 -9.88
C VAL A 364 32.74 0.05 -8.44
N VAL A 365 33.80 0.31 -7.67
CA VAL A 365 33.95 -0.23 -6.31
C VAL A 365 32.88 0.35 -5.38
N LEU A 366 32.68 1.67 -5.39
CA LEU A 366 31.70 2.32 -4.52
C LEU A 366 30.27 1.87 -4.84
N GLN A 367 29.91 1.73 -6.12
CA GLN A 367 28.58 1.29 -6.51
C GLN A 367 28.35 -0.19 -6.16
N LEU A 368 29.36 -1.06 -6.32
CA LEU A 368 29.30 -2.45 -5.83
C LEU A 368 29.07 -2.51 -4.31
N LEU A 369 29.78 -1.69 -3.53
CA LEU A 369 29.62 -1.64 -2.07
C LEU A 369 28.22 -1.16 -1.65
N VAL A 370 27.63 -0.20 -2.37
CA VAL A 370 26.28 0.27 -2.10
C VAL A 370 25.25 -0.82 -2.43
N TYR A 371 25.36 -1.46 -3.58
CA TYR A 371 24.42 -2.52 -3.96
C TYR A 371 24.59 -3.81 -3.15
N ALA A 372 25.80 -4.09 -2.64
CA ALA A 372 26.05 -5.24 -1.77
C ALA A 372 25.26 -5.17 -0.44
N LYS A 373 24.85 -3.98 -0.02
CA LYS A 373 23.99 -3.81 1.15
C LYS A 373 22.52 -4.04 0.85
N ALA A 374 22.13 -4.11 -0.42
CA ALA A 374 20.75 -4.26 -0.85
C ALA A 374 20.41 -5.70 -1.23
N ASP A 375 19.15 -5.97 -1.55
CA ASP A 375 18.75 -7.27 -2.11
C ASP A 375 19.34 -7.45 -3.51
N TRP A 376 20.50 -8.09 -3.57
CA TRP A 376 21.27 -8.31 -4.79
C TRP A 376 20.58 -9.25 -5.81
N ARG A 377 19.40 -9.81 -5.51
CA ARG A 377 18.57 -10.54 -6.50
C ARG A 377 17.97 -9.63 -7.56
N GLN A 378 17.91 -8.31 -7.32
CA GLN A 378 17.59 -7.27 -8.31
C GLN A 378 16.16 -7.32 -8.89
N GLY A 379 15.23 -8.01 -8.22
CA GLY A 379 13.87 -8.24 -8.69
C GLY A 379 13.78 -9.16 -9.90
N ILE A 380 12.62 -9.18 -10.56
CA ILE A 380 12.37 -9.97 -11.79
C ILE A 380 13.08 -9.28 -12.95
N SER A 381 14.26 -9.78 -13.32
CA SER A 381 15.05 -9.28 -14.44
C SER A 381 16.16 -10.25 -14.83
N TRP A 382 16.64 -10.14 -16.07
CA TRP A 382 17.74 -10.95 -16.55
C TRP A 382 19.09 -10.53 -15.91
N GLY A 383 19.74 -11.47 -15.23
CA GLY A 383 21.14 -11.35 -14.81
C GLY A 383 21.45 -10.13 -13.92
N PRO A 384 22.67 -9.56 -14.01
CA PRO A 384 23.19 -8.48 -13.15
C PRO A 384 22.69 -7.08 -13.55
N ARG A 385 21.37 -6.90 -13.72
CA ARG A 385 20.72 -5.65 -14.19
C ARG A 385 21.25 -4.37 -13.54
N TRP A 386 21.43 -4.33 -12.21
CA TRP A 386 21.89 -3.12 -11.51
C TRP A 386 23.30 -2.68 -11.88
N LEU A 387 24.12 -3.59 -12.37
CA LEU A 387 25.51 -3.33 -12.74
C LEU A 387 25.67 -2.97 -14.22
N THR A 388 24.59 -2.95 -15.01
CA THR A 388 24.60 -2.57 -16.42
C THR A 388 25.24 -1.21 -16.65
N ASP A 389 24.99 -0.24 -15.76
CA ASP A 389 25.55 1.13 -15.85
C ASP A 389 27.09 1.17 -15.72
N LEU A 390 27.69 0.14 -15.11
CA LEU A 390 29.13 0.01 -14.93
C LEU A 390 29.82 -0.66 -16.13
N VAL A 391 29.07 -1.39 -16.95
CA VAL A 391 29.62 -2.21 -18.04
C VAL A 391 30.48 -1.38 -19.02
N PRO A 392 30.06 -0.19 -19.49
CA PRO A 392 30.91 0.61 -20.38
C PRO A 392 32.29 0.92 -19.79
N MET A 393 32.36 1.23 -18.49
CA MET A 393 33.62 1.50 -17.79
C MET A 393 34.47 0.23 -17.66
N LEU A 394 33.86 -0.90 -17.30
CA LEU A 394 34.55 -2.18 -17.16
C LEU A 394 35.13 -2.66 -18.50
N VAL A 395 34.37 -2.57 -19.58
CA VAL A 395 34.86 -2.95 -20.92
C VAL A 395 35.90 -1.96 -21.44
N TRP A 396 35.79 -0.67 -21.09
CA TRP A 396 36.83 0.30 -21.40
C TRP A 396 38.15 0.00 -20.66
N ILE A 397 38.10 -0.45 -19.40
CA ILE A 397 39.30 -0.89 -18.66
C ILE A 397 39.97 -2.10 -19.32
N LEU A 398 39.23 -2.94 -20.04
CA LEU A 398 39.74 -4.10 -20.77
C LEU A 398 40.52 -3.75 -22.06
N MET A 399 40.63 -2.48 -22.46
CA MET A 399 41.39 -2.08 -23.66
C MET A 399 42.77 -2.76 -23.81
N PRO A 400 43.60 -2.91 -22.75
CA PRO A 400 44.91 -3.56 -22.84
C PRO A 400 44.88 -5.07 -23.10
N VAL A 401 43.73 -5.75 -23.01
CA VAL A 401 43.64 -7.23 -23.08
C VAL A 401 44.22 -7.80 -24.37
N MET A 402 44.07 -7.08 -25.49
CA MET A 402 44.58 -7.52 -26.79
C MET A 402 46.09 -7.33 -26.95
N ALA A 403 46.71 -6.53 -26.09
CA ALA A 403 48.16 -6.36 -26.01
C ALA A 403 48.84 -7.41 -25.11
N MET A 404 48.07 -8.32 -24.50
CA MET A 404 48.64 -9.42 -23.72
C MET A 404 49.52 -10.32 -24.60
N ARG A 405 50.74 -10.60 -24.12
CA ARG A 405 51.74 -11.42 -24.84
C ARG A 405 51.28 -12.87 -25.08
N SER A 406 50.53 -13.44 -24.13
CA SER A 406 50.05 -14.83 -24.23
C SER A 406 48.98 -14.99 -25.30
N LYS A 407 49.22 -15.86 -26.29
CA LYS A 407 48.20 -16.28 -27.26
C LYS A 407 47.07 -17.06 -26.58
N ALA A 408 47.39 -17.87 -25.57
CA ALA A 408 46.41 -18.64 -24.80
C ALA A 408 45.45 -17.72 -24.03
N ALA A 409 45.96 -16.68 -23.35
CA ALA A 409 45.12 -15.73 -22.62
C ALA A 409 44.13 -15.00 -23.53
N ARG A 410 44.56 -14.61 -24.74
CA ARG A 410 43.68 -14.01 -25.76
C ARG A 410 42.64 -14.99 -26.27
N ALA A 411 43.00 -16.25 -26.48
CA ALA A 411 42.04 -17.29 -26.87
C ALA A 411 40.98 -17.51 -25.77
N VAL A 412 41.40 -17.60 -24.50
CA VAL A 412 40.48 -17.73 -23.35
C VAL A 412 39.55 -16.51 -23.26
N PHE A 413 40.07 -15.30 -23.47
CA PHE A 413 39.25 -14.09 -23.52
C PHE A 413 38.16 -14.17 -24.60
N VAL A 414 38.54 -14.55 -25.84
CA VAL A 414 37.58 -14.69 -26.96
C VAL A 414 36.53 -15.78 -26.67
N VAL A 415 36.94 -16.91 -26.10
CA VAL A 415 36.00 -17.97 -25.68
C VAL A 415 35.06 -17.45 -24.59
N ALA A 416 35.55 -16.69 -23.61
CA ALA A 416 34.71 -16.09 -22.58
C ALA A 416 33.70 -15.08 -23.17
N VAL A 417 34.10 -14.30 -24.19
CA VAL A 417 33.16 -13.44 -24.95
C VAL A 417 32.10 -14.29 -25.65
N ALA A 418 32.49 -15.38 -26.32
CA ALA A 418 31.54 -16.26 -27.02
C ALA A 418 30.55 -16.92 -26.04
N ILE A 419 31.00 -17.36 -24.86
CA ILE A 419 30.13 -17.89 -23.81
C ILE A 419 29.14 -16.82 -23.34
N ALA A 420 29.62 -15.60 -23.08
CA ALA A 420 28.77 -14.49 -22.66
C ALA A 420 27.69 -14.18 -23.71
N VAL A 421 28.05 -14.15 -24.99
CA VAL A 421 27.09 -13.98 -26.09
C VAL A 421 26.06 -15.11 -26.14
N GLY A 422 26.48 -16.35 -25.90
CA GLY A 422 25.57 -17.50 -25.79
C GLY A 422 24.56 -17.33 -24.66
N ILE A 423 25.01 -16.89 -23.48
CA ILE A 423 24.14 -16.60 -22.33
C ILE A 423 23.14 -15.50 -22.69
N GLU A 424 23.61 -14.34 -23.19
CA GLU A 424 22.73 -13.22 -23.53
C GLU A 424 21.78 -13.55 -24.70
N THR A 425 22.16 -14.44 -25.61
CA THR A 425 21.26 -14.96 -26.66
C THR A 425 20.09 -15.71 -26.04
N VAL A 426 20.33 -16.54 -25.01
CA VAL A 426 19.24 -17.20 -24.28
C VAL A 426 18.33 -16.15 -23.65
N GLY A 427 18.90 -15.12 -23.02
CA GLY A 427 18.13 -14.03 -22.45
C GLY A 427 17.25 -13.31 -23.48
N ALA A 428 17.81 -12.96 -24.63
CA ALA A 428 17.10 -12.23 -25.67
C ALA A 428 15.94 -13.03 -26.30
N PHE A 429 16.02 -14.37 -26.32
CA PHE A 429 15.05 -15.20 -27.06
C PHE A 429 14.17 -16.12 -26.21
N TYR A 430 14.58 -16.49 -25.00
CA TYR A 430 13.86 -17.45 -24.14
C TYR A 430 13.36 -16.85 -22.84
N TYR A 431 13.89 -15.72 -22.38
CA TYR A 431 13.52 -15.20 -21.07
C TYR A 431 12.06 -14.76 -21.01
N THR A 432 11.38 -15.20 -19.96
CA THR A 432 9.98 -14.89 -19.60
C THR A 432 9.83 -14.38 -18.16
N GLY A 433 10.89 -14.49 -17.34
CA GLY A 433 10.84 -14.22 -15.91
C GLY A 433 10.29 -15.38 -15.08
N ALA A 434 9.98 -16.53 -15.69
CA ALA A 434 9.51 -17.72 -14.97
C ALA A 434 10.57 -18.22 -13.97
N SER A 435 11.85 -18.14 -14.33
CA SER A 435 12.95 -18.52 -13.41
C SER A 435 13.04 -17.60 -12.20
N ASP A 436 12.69 -16.31 -12.33
CA ASP A 436 12.69 -15.37 -11.21
C ASP A 436 11.61 -15.67 -10.18
N VAL A 437 10.45 -16.21 -10.59
CA VAL A 437 9.39 -16.59 -9.64
C VAL A 437 9.96 -17.56 -8.60
N VAL A 438 10.68 -18.60 -9.04
CA VAL A 438 11.33 -19.58 -8.15
C VAL A 438 12.41 -18.95 -7.27
N ILE A 439 13.16 -17.97 -7.80
CA ILE A 439 14.22 -17.27 -7.05
C ILE A 439 13.64 -16.41 -5.91
N HIS A 440 12.40 -15.95 -6.05
CA HIS A 440 11.71 -15.06 -5.10
C HIS A 440 10.60 -15.75 -4.29
N ASP A 441 10.32 -17.04 -4.52
CA ASP A 441 9.19 -17.79 -3.90
C ASP A 441 9.42 -18.19 -2.43
N ILE A 442 10.63 -17.98 -1.88
CA ILE A 442 10.94 -18.37 -0.50
C ILE A 442 10.41 -17.30 0.48
N PRO A 443 9.59 -17.67 1.49
CA PRO A 443 9.15 -16.77 2.54
C PRO A 443 10.30 -16.11 3.31
N ASP A 444 10.05 -14.92 3.87
CA ASP A 444 11.03 -14.16 4.65
C ASP A 444 11.69 -15.02 5.73
N GLY A 445 13.03 -15.13 5.67
CA GLY A 445 13.81 -16.00 6.55
C GLY A 445 15.31 -16.01 6.24
N PRO A 446 16.13 -16.69 7.06
CA PRO A 446 17.60 -16.66 6.94
C PRO A 446 18.12 -17.22 5.61
N ASN A 447 17.32 -18.02 4.89
CA ASN A 447 17.69 -18.69 3.64
C ASN A 447 17.04 -18.08 2.39
N GLN A 448 16.49 -16.86 2.45
CA GLN A 448 15.76 -16.24 1.33
C GLN A 448 16.57 -16.13 0.01
N MET A 449 17.90 -16.13 0.09
CA MET A 449 18.79 -16.02 -1.07
C MET A 449 19.23 -17.38 -1.64
N GLN A 450 18.81 -18.50 -1.05
CA GLN A 450 19.35 -19.83 -1.37
C GLN A 450 19.05 -20.26 -2.80
N GLU A 451 17.83 -20.03 -3.30
CA GLU A 451 17.45 -20.40 -4.67
C GLU A 451 18.20 -19.56 -5.72
N ALA A 452 18.69 -18.37 -5.37
CA ALA A 452 19.55 -17.56 -6.22
C ALA A 452 20.98 -18.15 -6.39
N TRP A 453 21.38 -19.09 -5.54
CA TRP A 453 22.66 -19.82 -5.63
C TRP A 453 22.52 -21.18 -6.32
N ALA A 454 21.31 -21.67 -6.55
CA ALA A 454 21.09 -22.95 -7.20
C ALA A 454 21.31 -22.82 -8.71
N VAL A 455 22.34 -23.51 -9.24
CA VAL A 455 22.69 -23.48 -10.68
C VAL A 455 21.52 -23.90 -11.57
N ARG A 456 20.67 -24.83 -11.10
CA ARG A 456 19.46 -25.27 -11.84
C ARG A 456 18.45 -24.14 -12.10
N ASN A 457 18.53 -23.04 -11.35
CA ASN A 457 17.67 -21.87 -11.46
C ASN A 457 18.33 -20.73 -12.25
N ALA A 458 19.58 -20.89 -12.71
CA ALA A 458 20.22 -19.92 -13.58
C ALA A 458 19.32 -19.66 -14.80
N PRO A 459 18.92 -18.41 -15.09
CA PRO A 459 17.98 -18.10 -16.18
C PRO A 459 18.40 -18.69 -17.54
N PHE A 460 19.70 -18.69 -17.86
CA PHE A 460 20.23 -19.28 -19.09
C PHE A 460 20.22 -20.82 -19.13
N ILE A 461 19.87 -21.49 -18.02
CA ILE A 461 19.67 -22.95 -17.90
C ILE A 461 18.17 -23.28 -17.77
N ALA A 462 17.45 -22.50 -16.97
CA ALA A 462 16.06 -22.77 -16.61
C ALA A 462 15.07 -22.34 -17.70
N GLU A 463 15.23 -21.14 -18.28
CA GLU A 463 14.29 -20.59 -19.27
C GLU A 463 14.19 -21.45 -20.55
N PRO A 464 15.27 -22.01 -21.10
CA PRO A 464 15.20 -22.91 -22.27
C PRO A 464 14.38 -24.20 -22.06
N ARG A 465 13.99 -24.53 -20.81
CA ARG A 465 13.18 -25.73 -20.52
C ARG A 465 11.71 -25.55 -20.90
N HIS A 466 11.25 -24.30 -21.07
CA HIS A 466 9.89 -24.00 -21.48
C HIS A 466 9.83 -23.63 -22.97
N VAL A 467 8.63 -23.59 -23.54
CA VAL A 467 8.43 -23.23 -24.95
C VAL A 467 8.97 -21.82 -25.20
N ARG A 468 9.73 -21.67 -26.29
CA ARG A 468 10.26 -20.37 -26.72
C ARG A 468 9.09 -19.39 -26.90
N PRO A 469 9.14 -18.20 -26.28
CA PRO A 469 8.07 -17.21 -26.43
C PRO A 469 7.94 -16.74 -27.89
N PRO A 470 6.72 -16.49 -28.36
CA PRO A 470 6.48 -16.12 -29.76
C PRO A 470 6.81 -14.66 -30.05
N PHE A 471 6.87 -14.32 -31.34
CA PHE A 471 6.99 -12.95 -31.82
C PHE A 471 5.65 -12.24 -31.70
N GLU A 472 5.48 -11.49 -30.61
CA GLU A 472 4.17 -10.97 -30.19
C GLU A 472 4.17 -9.47 -29.87
N LEU A 473 5.21 -8.72 -30.26
CA LEU A 473 5.27 -7.26 -30.02
C LEU A 473 4.04 -6.54 -30.58
N THR A 474 3.58 -6.94 -31.77
CA THR A 474 2.46 -6.30 -32.48
C THR A 474 1.09 -6.90 -32.13
N THR A 475 1.03 -7.90 -31.25
CA THR A 475 -0.21 -8.61 -30.92
C THR A 475 -1.27 -7.63 -30.43
N HIS A 476 -2.47 -7.79 -30.98
CA HIS A 476 -3.62 -6.96 -30.72
C HIS A 476 -4.64 -7.71 -29.88
N VAL A 477 -4.86 -7.25 -28.65
CA VAL A 477 -5.87 -7.80 -27.75
C VAL A 477 -7.14 -6.96 -27.85
N GLN A 478 -8.27 -7.63 -28.05
CA GLN A 478 -9.60 -7.06 -28.08
C GLN A 478 -10.52 -7.85 -27.15
N GLY A 479 -11.60 -7.23 -26.69
CA GLY A 479 -12.58 -7.89 -25.83
C GLY A 479 -13.26 -6.93 -24.87
N PHE A 480 -14.13 -7.46 -24.03
CA PHE A 480 -14.92 -6.69 -23.07
C PHE A 480 -15.27 -7.53 -21.83
N LEU A 481 -15.43 -6.86 -20.69
CA LEU A 481 -15.94 -7.43 -19.45
C LEU A 481 -17.46 -7.17 -19.37
N ASP A 482 -18.26 -8.17 -19.71
CA ASP A 482 -19.72 -8.07 -19.80
C ASP A 482 -20.37 -8.09 -18.41
N VAL A 483 -19.99 -9.05 -17.58
CA VAL A 483 -20.61 -9.33 -16.28
C VAL A 483 -19.56 -9.22 -15.18
N MET A 484 -19.95 -8.58 -14.08
CA MET A 484 -19.25 -8.66 -12.80
C MET A 484 -20.30 -8.65 -11.70
N THR A 485 -20.46 -9.78 -11.02
CA THR A 485 -21.43 -9.95 -9.93
C THR A 485 -20.73 -10.48 -8.69
N THR A 486 -20.93 -9.80 -7.57
CA THR A 486 -20.51 -10.27 -6.25
C THR A 486 -21.63 -11.13 -5.66
N GLY A 487 -21.33 -12.36 -5.25
CA GLY A 487 -22.32 -13.27 -4.68
C GLY A 487 -21.76 -14.14 -3.55
N ASP A 488 -22.65 -14.53 -2.65
CA ASP A 488 -22.36 -15.51 -1.60
C ASP A 488 -22.72 -16.91 -2.14
N GLY A 489 -21.76 -17.61 -2.73
CA GLY A 489 -21.97 -18.93 -3.31
C GLY A 489 -21.62 -20.03 -2.31
N ALA A 490 -22.55 -20.97 -2.04
CA ALA A 490 -22.31 -22.26 -1.35
C ALA A 490 -21.26 -22.26 -0.20
N GLY A 491 -21.21 -21.21 0.63
CA GLY A 491 -20.33 -21.09 1.79
C GLY A 491 -19.05 -20.24 1.62
N SER A 492 -18.78 -19.67 0.45
CA SER A 492 -17.67 -18.72 0.21
C SER A 492 -18.08 -17.52 -0.65
N ARG A 493 -17.46 -16.36 -0.40
CA ARG A 493 -17.72 -15.13 -1.15
C ARG A 493 -16.90 -15.14 -2.45
N ALA A 494 -17.58 -14.91 -3.57
CA ALA A 494 -16.94 -14.95 -4.88
C ALA A 494 -17.40 -13.80 -5.78
N ILE A 495 -16.54 -13.46 -6.74
CA ILE A 495 -16.84 -12.49 -7.79
C ILE A 495 -16.85 -13.25 -9.12
N ASP A 496 -18.03 -13.40 -9.69
CA ASP A 496 -18.18 -13.98 -11.02
C ASP A 496 -17.97 -12.89 -12.07
N VAL A 497 -17.03 -13.14 -12.98
CA VAL A 497 -16.72 -12.26 -14.11
C VAL A 497 -16.78 -13.02 -15.41
N ALA A 498 -17.43 -12.41 -16.40
CA ALA A 498 -17.59 -13.01 -17.72
C ALA A 498 -17.45 -11.95 -18.81
N GLY A 499 -17.02 -12.39 -19.98
CA GLY A 499 -16.81 -11.49 -21.09
C GLY A 499 -16.42 -12.22 -22.36
N TRP A 500 -15.80 -11.49 -23.28
CA TRP A 500 -15.15 -12.07 -24.45
C TRP A 500 -13.76 -11.47 -24.66
N ALA A 501 -12.87 -12.23 -25.30
CA ALA A 501 -11.52 -11.80 -25.60
C ALA A 501 -11.02 -12.44 -26.90
N LEU A 502 -10.20 -11.70 -27.64
CA LEU A 502 -9.49 -12.15 -28.84
C LEU A 502 -8.06 -11.61 -28.81
N ALA A 503 -7.12 -12.40 -29.31
CA ALA A 503 -5.76 -11.99 -29.62
C ALA A 503 -5.51 -12.20 -31.11
N ASP A 504 -5.17 -11.14 -31.84
CA ASP A 504 -4.97 -11.16 -33.30
C ASP A 504 -6.13 -11.83 -34.05
N ARG A 505 -7.37 -11.51 -33.61
CA ARG A 505 -8.65 -12.05 -34.13
C ARG A 505 -8.84 -13.56 -33.91
N ARG A 506 -8.11 -14.17 -32.99
CA ARG A 506 -8.22 -15.59 -32.61
C ARG A 506 -8.45 -15.75 -31.11
N MET A 507 -8.87 -16.94 -30.70
CA MET A 507 -8.97 -17.28 -29.28
C MET A 507 -7.60 -17.10 -28.60
N PRO A 508 -7.53 -16.41 -27.45
CA PRO A 508 -6.28 -16.29 -26.71
C PRO A 508 -5.92 -17.62 -26.02
N TRP A 509 -4.66 -17.75 -25.61
CA TRP A 509 -4.21 -18.92 -24.85
C TRP A 509 -4.83 -18.98 -23.45
N GLU A 510 -4.98 -17.84 -22.78
CA GLU A 510 -5.40 -17.78 -21.38
C GLU A 510 -6.00 -16.41 -21.04
N VAL A 511 -7.04 -16.40 -20.21
CA VAL A 511 -7.61 -15.21 -19.57
C VAL A 511 -7.35 -15.32 -18.07
N ILE A 512 -6.86 -14.25 -17.45
CA ILE A 512 -6.40 -14.23 -16.06
C ILE A 512 -7.15 -13.11 -15.33
N GLY A 513 -7.80 -13.45 -14.21
CA GLY A 513 -8.46 -12.51 -13.32
C GLY A 513 -7.54 -12.08 -12.18
N LEU A 514 -7.37 -10.77 -12.01
CA LEU A 514 -6.62 -10.15 -10.94
C LEU A 514 -7.59 -9.48 -9.96
N LEU A 515 -7.31 -9.64 -8.67
CA LEU A 515 -7.97 -8.93 -7.58
C LEU A 515 -6.90 -8.14 -6.83
N ASP A 516 -7.04 -6.80 -6.79
CA ASP A 516 -6.04 -5.86 -6.28
C ASP A 516 -4.61 -6.12 -6.78
N GLY A 517 -4.51 -6.47 -8.07
CA GLY A 517 -3.26 -6.75 -8.76
C GLY A 517 -2.68 -8.15 -8.55
N ARG A 518 -3.29 -8.99 -7.69
CA ARG A 518 -2.90 -10.39 -7.50
C ARG A 518 -3.65 -11.28 -8.47
N PRO A 519 -2.99 -12.17 -9.24
CA PRO A 519 -3.69 -13.16 -10.04
C PRO A 519 -4.35 -14.19 -9.12
N VAL A 520 -5.68 -14.29 -9.18
CA VAL A 520 -6.47 -15.18 -8.29
C VAL A 520 -7.23 -16.27 -9.04
N ALA A 521 -7.46 -16.12 -10.34
CA ALA A 521 -8.03 -17.15 -11.20
C ALA A 521 -7.54 -17.03 -12.65
N SER A 522 -7.61 -18.12 -13.40
CA SER A 522 -7.38 -18.12 -14.84
C SER A 522 -8.18 -19.21 -15.54
N THR A 523 -8.44 -19.03 -16.84
CA THR A 523 -9.15 -20.01 -17.67
C THR A 523 -8.53 -20.09 -19.07
N ARG A 524 -8.60 -21.30 -19.63
CA ARG A 524 -8.32 -21.59 -21.05
C ARG A 524 -9.53 -22.19 -21.76
N VAL A 525 -10.68 -22.16 -21.09
CA VAL A 525 -11.95 -22.68 -21.61
C VAL A 525 -12.72 -21.52 -22.20
N PHE A 526 -13.06 -21.66 -23.49
CA PHE A 526 -13.76 -20.64 -24.26
C PHE A 526 -15.08 -21.18 -24.81
N PHE A 527 -16.04 -20.28 -25.01
CA PHE A 527 -17.39 -20.61 -25.45
C PHE A 527 -17.81 -19.81 -26.68
N PRO A 528 -18.79 -20.30 -27.46
CA PRO A 528 -19.32 -19.58 -28.62
C PRO A 528 -19.91 -18.20 -28.27
N ARG A 529 -19.59 -17.17 -29.08
CA ARG A 529 -20.22 -15.83 -29.04
C ARG A 529 -20.71 -15.40 -30.42
N PRO A 530 -21.90 -15.88 -30.85
CA PRO A 530 -22.40 -15.63 -32.20
C PRO A 530 -22.55 -14.15 -32.56
N ASP A 531 -22.85 -13.30 -31.57
CA ASP A 531 -22.93 -11.84 -31.71
C ASP A 531 -21.57 -11.22 -32.08
N VAL A 532 -20.49 -11.62 -31.39
CA VAL A 532 -19.12 -11.17 -31.65
C VAL A 532 -18.62 -11.69 -32.99
N THR A 533 -18.84 -12.98 -33.27
CA THR A 533 -18.53 -13.61 -34.56
C THR A 533 -19.21 -12.89 -35.72
N LYS A 534 -20.50 -12.56 -35.58
CA LYS A 534 -21.26 -11.83 -36.60
C LYS A 534 -20.75 -10.39 -36.78
N ALA A 535 -20.42 -9.71 -35.70
CA ALA A 535 -19.97 -8.32 -35.74
C ALA A 535 -18.54 -8.17 -36.30
N LEU A 536 -17.63 -9.08 -35.96
CA LEU A 536 -16.20 -8.96 -36.27
C LEU A 536 -15.74 -9.89 -37.40
N GLY A 537 -16.48 -10.94 -37.74
CA GLY A 537 -16.07 -11.95 -38.73
C GLY A 537 -14.86 -12.76 -38.24
N VAL A 538 -14.97 -13.35 -37.05
CA VAL A 538 -13.92 -14.08 -36.34
C VAL A 538 -14.43 -15.45 -35.87
N ASP A 539 -13.54 -16.33 -35.41
CA ASP A 539 -13.90 -17.68 -34.92
C ASP A 539 -15.01 -17.65 -33.85
N ASP A 540 -15.73 -18.76 -33.69
CA ASP A 540 -16.89 -18.82 -32.80
C ASP A 540 -16.52 -18.71 -31.31
N GLN A 541 -15.34 -19.19 -30.91
CA GLN A 541 -14.91 -19.25 -29.50
C GLN A 541 -14.19 -17.97 -29.04
N SER A 542 -14.94 -17.07 -28.39
CA SER A 542 -14.35 -15.87 -27.78
C SER A 542 -14.86 -15.56 -26.37
N ALA A 543 -15.94 -16.19 -25.90
CA ALA A 543 -16.43 -15.99 -24.54
C ALA A 543 -15.54 -16.68 -23.51
N TRP A 544 -15.46 -16.10 -22.32
CA TRP A 544 -14.80 -16.67 -21.16
C TRP A 544 -15.61 -16.37 -19.90
N HIS A 545 -15.41 -17.20 -18.87
CA HIS A 545 -16.00 -17.05 -17.54
C HIS A 545 -14.95 -17.38 -16.48
N LEU A 546 -14.91 -16.61 -15.40
CA LEU A 546 -14.03 -16.80 -14.25
C LEU A 546 -14.81 -16.52 -12.97
N THR A 547 -14.50 -17.29 -11.93
CA THR A 547 -14.96 -17.04 -10.57
C THR A 547 -13.73 -16.69 -9.74
N LEU A 548 -13.68 -15.46 -9.23
CA LEU A 548 -12.57 -14.97 -8.42
C LEU A 548 -12.88 -15.21 -6.94
N PRO A 549 -12.00 -15.88 -6.18
CA PRO A 549 -12.18 -16.00 -4.74
C PRO A 549 -12.09 -14.61 -4.10
N ALA A 550 -13.07 -14.28 -3.25
CA ALA A 550 -13.18 -12.99 -2.57
C ALA A 550 -13.36 -13.14 -1.05
N ASP A 551 -13.07 -14.33 -0.52
CA ASP A 551 -13.05 -14.58 0.91
C ASP A 551 -11.98 -13.71 1.59
N GLY A 552 -12.36 -13.06 2.69
CA GLY A 552 -11.43 -12.26 3.48
C GLY A 552 -11.06 -10.90 2.87
N LEU A 553 -11.75 -10.45 1.81
CA LEU A 553 -11.62 -9.07 1.35
C LEU A 553 -11.94 -8.09 2.49
N SER A 554 -11.04 -7.14 2.70
CA SER A 554 -11.27 -6.05 3.64
C SER A 554 -12.43 -5.18 3.16
N PRO A 555 -13.18 -4.50 4.03
CA PRO A 555 -14.13 -3.49 3.57
C PRO A 555 -13.40 -2.34 2.84
N GLY A 556 -13.96 -1.84 1.74
CA GLY A 556 -13.41 -0.70 0.98
C GLY A 556 -13.42 -0.89 -0.54
N GLU A 557 -12.78 0.04 -1.26
CA GLU A 557 -12.66 -0.01 -2.73
C GLU A 557 -11.65 -1.09 -3.14
N HIS A 558 -12.05 -1.97 -4.06
CA HIS A 558 -11.24 -3.03 -4.64
C HIS A 558 -11.24 -2.96 -6.17
N LEU A 559 -10.18 -3.48 -6.80
CA LEU A 559 -9.99 -3.50 -8.24
C LEU A 559 -10.00 -4.93 -8.78
N VAL A 560 -10.92 -5.21 -9.71
CA VAL A 560 -10.82 -6.40 -10.58
C VAL A 560 -10.24 -5.99 -11.91
N ALA A 561 -9.18 -6.67 -12.33
CA ALA A 561 -8.61 -6.52 -13.66
C ALA A 561 -8.59 -7.86 -14.39
N VAL A 562 -8.91 -7.82 -15.68
CA VAL A 562 -8.86 -8.99 -16.55
C VAL A 562 -7.69 -8.82 -17.50
N MET A 563 -6.82 -9.81 -17.52
CA MET A 563 -5.66 -9.85 -18.38
C MET A 563 -5.78 -10.99 -19.38
N VAL A 564 -5.14 -10.83 -20.54
CA VAL A 564 -5.13 -11.83 -21.61
C VAL A 564 -3.69 -12.18 -21.94
N ARG A 565 -3.43 -13.48 -22.09
CA ARG A 565 -2.22 -14.01 -22.68
C ARG A 565 -2.56 -14.57 -24.06
N ALA A 566 -1.97 -13.99 -25.11
CA ALA A 566 -2.26 -14.40 -26.48
C ALA A 566 -1.74 -15.81 -26.79
N HIS A 567 -0.54 -16.13 -26.29
CA HIS A 567 0.15 -17.38 -26.59
C HIS A 567 0.77 -17.99 -25.34
N GLN A 568 1.05 -19.28 -25.37
CA GLN A 568 1.78 -19.95 -24.29
C GLN A 568 3.16 -19.30 -24.07
N GLY A 569 3.46 -18.93 -22.82
CA GLY A 569 4.73 -18.27 -22.46
C GLY A 569 4.87 -16.82 -22.95
N GLY A 570 3.83 -16.25 -23.57
CA GLY A 570 3.82 -14.88 -24.04
C GLY A 570 3.47 -13.85 -22.96
N ASP A 571 3.55 -12.57 -23.30
CA ASP A 571 3.24 -11.43 -22.44
C ASP A 571 1.77 -11.41 -22.03
N ILE A 572 1.53 -10.89 -20.82
CA ILE A 572 0.19 -10.62 -20.29
C ILE A 572 -0.19 -9.17 -20.64
N ARG A 573 -1.42 -8.97 -21.15
CA ARG A 573 -1.93 -7.67 -21.60
C ARG A 573 -3.25 -7.35 -20.90
N LEU A 574 -3.43 -6.10 -20.46
CA LEU A 574 -4.67 -5.66 -19.82
C LEU A 574 -5.81 -5.64 -20.84
N LEU A 575 -6.93 -6.29 -20.50
CA LEU A 575 -8.14 -6.31 -21.33
C LEU A 575 -9.15 -5.27 -20.85
N ALA A 576 -9.42 -5.27 -19.54
CA ALA A 576 -10.39 -4.42 -18.88
C ALA A 576 -10.11 -4.39 -17.37
N GLU A 577 -10.55 -3.33 -16.70
CA GLU A 577 -10.59 -3.25 -15.25
C GLU A 577 -11.91 -2.64 -14.76
N ARG A 578 -12.33 -2.98 -13.54
CA ARG A 578 -13.53 -2.46 -12.90
C ARG A 578 -13.31 -2.39 -11.40
N ARG A 579 -13.72 -1.26 -10.81
CA ARG A 579 -13.68 -1.06 -9.36
C ARG A 579 -15.03 -1.39 -8.73
N PHE A 580 -15.01 -1.83 -7.49
CA PHE A 580 -16.20 -2.08 -6.68
C PHE A 580 -15.90 -1.83 -5.20
N ASP A 581 -16.92 -1.51 -4.42
CA ASP A 581 -16.79 -1.35 -2.97
C ASP A 581 -17.24 -2.62 -2.26
N GLU A 582 -16.33 -3.23 -1.53
CA GLU A 582 -16.59 -4.34 -0.63
C GLU A 582 -17.26 -3.83 0.65
N LYS A 583 -18.48 -4.29 0.90
CA LYS A 583 -19.24 -3.92 2.09
C LYS A 583 -18.76 -4.71 3.30
N PRO A 584 -18.67 -4.09 4.49
CA PRO A 584 -18.29 -4.80 5.71
C PRO A 584 -19.32 -5.85 6.09
N ASP A 585 -18.87 -7.08 6.32
CA ASP A 585 -19.70 -8.10 6.96
C ASP A 585 -19.70 -7.90 8.49
N LEU A 586 -20.76 -7.27 9.00
CA LEU A 586 -20.96 -7.06 10.44
C LEU A 586 -21.58 -8.28 11.14
N ALA A 587 -22.02 -9.32 10.41
CA ALA A 587 -22.70 -10.47 11.01
C ALA A 587 -21.81 -11.28 11.97
N PRO A 588 -20.51 -11.54 11.68
CA PRO A 588 -19.59 -12.14 12.64
C PRO A 588 -19.44 -11.31 13.92
N ARG A 589 -19.41 -9.97 13.81
CA ARG A 589 -19.31 -9.05 14.95
C ARG A 589 -20.58 -9.07 15.80
N ALA A 590 -21.75 -9.18 15.17
CA ALA A 590 -23.01 -9.35 15.87
C ALA A 590 -23.07 -10.66 16.66
N ARG A 591 -22.67 -11.79 16.06
CA ARG A 591 -22.57 -13.08 16.78
C ARG A 591 -21.62 -12.97 17.97
N ARG A 592 -20.45 -12.36 17.77
CA ARG A 592 -19.46 -12.14 18.82
C ARG A 592 -19.99 -11.29 19.99
N ALA A 593 -20.69 -10.19 19.71
CA ALA A 593 -21.28 -9.35 20.75
C ALA A 593 -22.35 -10.12 21.57
N ALA A 594 -23.19 -10.91 20.90
CA ALA A 594 -24.21 -11.74 21.55
C ALA A 594 -23.58 -12.85 22.44
N GLU A 595 -22.51 -13.48 21.97
CA GLU A 595 -21.72 -14.45 22.74
C GLU A 595 -21.09 -13.82 23.98
N ILE A 596 -20.49 -12.63 23.85
CA ILE A 596 -19.88 -11.90 24.99
C ILE A 596 -20.95 -11.60 26.05
N LEU A 597 -22.10 -11.04 25.64
CA LEU A 597 -23.22 -10.76 26.55
C LEU A 597 -23.69 -12.02 27.28
N SER A 598 -23.87 -13.12 26.55
CA SER A 598 -24.37 -14.38 27.10
C SER A 598 -23.39 -15.04 28.06
N SER A 599 -22.10 -15.03 27.71
CA SER A 599 -21.02 -15.65 28.49
C SER A 599 -20.65 -14.87 29.76
N ARG A 600 -20.83 -13.54 29.76
CA ARG A 600 -20.58 -12.70 30.95
C ARG A 600 -21.79 -12.59 31.88
N GLN A 601 -22.96 -13.07 31.46
CA GLN A 601 -24.15 -13.10 32.30
C GLN A 601 -24.01 -14.19 33.38
N GLN A 602 -24.13 -13.79 34.64
CA GLN A 602 -24.04 -14.69 35.78
C GLN A 602 -25.16 -15.74 35.76
N GLN A 603 -24.93 -16.87 36.42
CA GLN A 603 -25.89 -17.99 36.45
C GLN A 603 -27.30 -17.54 36.90
N PRO A 604 -27.47 -16.68 37.93
CA PRO A 604 -28.81 -16.24 38.33
C PRO A 604 -29.51 -15.32 37.31
N GLY A 605 -28.77 -14.72 36.35
CA GLY A 605 -29.34 -13.93 35.25
C GLY A 605 -28.94 -12.45 35.23
N TYR A 606 -28.01 -11.99 36.06
CA TYR A 606 -27.55 -10.60 36.09
C TYR A 606 -26.17 -10.40 35.43
N TRP A 607 -25.81 -9.15 35.18
CA TRP A 607 -24.46 -8.72 34.82
C TRP A 607 -23.88 -7.87 35.94
N LEU A 608 -22.55 -7.86 36.07
CA LEU A 608 -21.86 -7.02 37.05
C LEU A 608 -21.65 -5.63 36.46
N THR A 609 -21.83 -4.60 37.28
CA THR A 609 -21.60 -3.20 36.91
C THR A 609 -20.20 -2.81 37.33
N SER A 610 -19.49 -2.11 36.45
CA SER A 610 -18.16 -1.58 36.75
C SER A 610 -18.25 -0.20 37.38
N TYR A 611 -17.36 0.13 38.31
CA TYR A 611 -17.25 1.49 38.83
C TYR A 611 -15.81 1.93 39.07
N THR A 612 -15.59 3.25 39.03
CA THR A 612 -14.31 3.93 39.24
C THR A 612 -14.46 5.08 40.24
N ASP A 613 -13.33 5.57 40.76
CA ASP A 613 -13.24 6.71 41.69
C ASP A 613 -13.19 8.08 40.99
N ARG A 614 -12.93 8.07 39.68
CA ARG A 614 -12.83 9.24 38.79
C ARG A 614 -13.67 9.02 37.52
N PRO A 615 -14.06 10.09 36.80
CA PRO A 615 -14.82 9.99 35.54
C PRO A 615 -13.92 9.56 34.36
N ILE A 616 -13.19 8.46 34.54
CA ILE A 616 -12.34 7.81 33.53
C ILE A 616 -12.36 6.29 33.81
N PHE A 617 -12.42 5.48 32.76
CA PHE A 617 -12.46 4.02 32.88
C PHE A 617 -11.05 3.42 33.02
N GLU A 618 -10.45 3.55 34.20
CA GLU A 618 -9.14 2.98 34.54
C GLU A 618 -9.21 2.26 35.89
N GLY A 619 -8.70 1.03 35.95
CA GLY A 619 -8.69 0.21 37.16
C GLY A 619 -10.08 -0.03 37.80
N PRO A 620 -11.12 -0.44 37.03
CA PRO A 620 -12.47 -0.54 37.54
C PRO A 620 -12.62 -1.65 38.58
N HIS A 621 -13.49 -1.39 39.56
CA HIS A 621 -14.06 -2.42 40.44
C HIS A 621 -15.40 -2.89 39.87
N VAL A 622 -15.91 -4.03 40.37
CA VAL A 622 -17.20 -4.58 39.93
C VAL A 622 -18.12 -4.84 41.11
N GLU A 623 -19.42 -4.61 40.90
CA GLU A 623 -20.46 -4.91 41.88
C GLU A 623 -21.73 -5.46 41.20
N LEU A 624 -22.56 -6.14 42.00
CA LEU A 624 -23.89 -6.55 41.58
C LEU A 624 -24.86 -5.40 41.84
N ASN A 625 -25.70 -5.07 40.85
CA ASN A 625 -26.91 -4.29 41.08
C ASN A 625 -28.11 -4.76 40.23
N THR A 626 -29.30 -4.27 40.56
CA THR A 626 -30.56 -4.55 39.85
C THR A 626 -30.83 -3.56 38.71
N TYR A 627 -30.17 -2.39 38.75
CA TYR A 627 -30.22 -1.36 37.73
C TYR A 627 -29.72 -1.84 36.35
N LEU A 628 -28.48 -2.35 36.27
CA LEU A 628 -27.83 -2.69 34.99
C LEU A 628 -28.61 -3.76 34.21
N PRO A 629 -29.04 -4.89 34.82
CA PRO A 629 -29.86 -5.87 34.12
C PRO A 629 -31.18 -5.27 33.60
N SER A 630 -31.77 -4.32 34.33
CA SER A 630 -33.01 -3.65 33.91
C SER A 630 -32.79 -2.83 32.64
N VAL A 631 -31.76 -1.97 32.61
CA VAL A 631 -31.50 -1.11 31.44
C VAL A 631 -30.98 -1.90 30.23
N ILE A 632 -30.23 -3.00 30.42
CA ILE A 632 -29.84 -3.91 29.33
C ILE A 632 -31.08 -4.56 28.70
N VAL A 633 -32.04 -5.01 29.53
CA VAL A 633 -33.28 -5.60 29.02
C VAL A 633 -34.06 -4.58 28.18
N ASP A 634 -34.16 -3.32 28.59
CA ASP A 634 -34.87 -2.31 27.78
C ASP A 634 -34.29 -2.11 26.39
N VAL A 635 -32.97 -2.05 26.29
CA VAL A 635 -32.28 -1.83 25.01
C VAL A 635 -32.48 -3.04 24.09
N LEU A 636 -32.37 -4.25 24.65
CA LEU A 636 -32.38 -5.49 23.90
C LEU A 636 -33.77 -6.04 23.61
N ASP A 637 -34.76 -5.84 24.46
CA ASP A 637 -36.06 -6.52 24.38
C ASP A 637 -36.73 -6.39 23.00
N PRO A 638 -36.77 -5.21 22.35
CA PRO A 638 -37.41 -5.09 21.03
C PRO A 638 -36.63 -5.76 19.88
N VAL A 639 -35.42 -6.28 20.15
CA VAL A 639 -34.55 -6.95 19.18
C VAL A 639 -34.04 -8.31 19.64
N ALA A 640 -34.43 -8.79 20.82
CA ALA A 640 -33.76 -9.90 21.51
C ALA A 640 -33.73 -11.21 20.70
N ASN A 641 -34.82 -11.53 20.00
CA ASN A 641 -34.89 -12.66 19.06
C ASN A 641 -33.95 -12.50 17.87
N ALA A 642 -33.99 -11.33 17.20
CA ALA A 642 -33.17 -11.06 16.02
C ALA A 642 -31.67 -10.94 16.35
N ALA A 643 -31.35 -10.48 17.56
CA ALA A 643 -29.99 -10.39 18.07
C ALA A 643 -29.46 -11.70 18.68
N GLY A 644 -30.29 -12.75 18.78
CA GLY A 644 -29.87 -14.05 19.33
C GLY A 644 -29.65 -14.07 20.85
N VAL A 645 -30.24 -13.14 21.60
CA VAL A 645 -30.03 -12.96 23.06
C VAL A 645 -31.31 -13.10 23.89
N GLN A 646 -32.37 -13.66 23.30
CA GLN A 646 -33.68 -13.87 23.96
C GLN A 646 -33.57 -14.61 25.30
N SER A 647 -32.78 -15.69 25.35
CA SER A 647 -32.59 -16.49 26.57
C SER A 647 -31.92 -15.71 27.70
N SER A 648 -30.99 -14.81 27.36
CA SER A 648 -30.34 -13.91 28.31
C SER A 648 -31.30 -12.85 28.85
N VAL A 649 -32.13 -12.27 27.99
CA VAL A 649 -33.17 -11.31 28.40
C VAL A 649 -34.18 -11.97 29.35
N GLU A 650 -34.63 -13.18 29.06
CA GLU A 650 -35.56 -13.92 29.93
C GLU A 650 -34.96 -14.30 31.29
N ARG A 651 -33.67 -14.67 31.31
CA ARG A 651 -32.93 -14.92 32.56
C ARG A 651 -32.84 -13.66 33.40
N ALA A 652 -32.53 -12.52 32.80
CA ALA A 652 -32.48 -11.24 33.50
C ALA A 652 -33.86 -10.86 34.07
N ARG A 653 -34.94 -11.06 33.31
CA ARG A 653 -36.30 -10.86 33.82
C ARG A 653 -36.63 -11.74 35.03
N ARG A 654 -36.25 -13.03 35.01
CA ARG A 654 -36.41 -13.93 36.17
C ARG A 654 -35.59 -13.48 37.37
N PHE A 655 -34.34 -13.08 37.16
CA PHE A 655 -33.48 -12.51 38.20
C PHE A 655 -34.15 -11.31 38.88
N LEU A 656 -34.59 -10.33 38.08
CA LEU A 656 -35.22 -9.10 38.56
C LEU A 656 -36.54 -9.39 39.30
N THR A 657 -37.34 -10.34 38.81
CA THR A 657 -38.58 -10.78 39.49
C THR A 657 -38.28 -11.29 40.90
N ALA A 658 -37.17 -12.03 41.08
CA ALA A 658 -36.79 -12.57 42.38
C ALA A 658 -36.33 -11.49 43.38
N GLN A 659 -36.02 -10.28 42.91
CA GLN A 659 -35.60 -9.15 43.76
C GLN A 659 -36.75 -8.38 44.40
N ILE A 660 -38.00 -8.66 44.01
CA ILE A 660 -39.18 -7.99 44.58
C ILE A 660 -39.41 -8.49 46.01
N GLU A 661 -39.29 -7.59 46.99
CA GLU A 661 -39.47 -7.88 48.42
C GLU A 661 -40.94 -8.07 48.80
N ALA A 662 -41.20 -8.49 50.04
CA ALA A 662 -42.56 -8.77 50.52
C ALA A 662 -43.45 -7.52 50.58
N ASP A 663 -42.87 -6.33 50.70
CA ASP A 663 -43.56 -5.04 50.62
C ASP A 663 -43.67 -4.50 49.18
N GLY A 664 -43.11 -5.24 48.21
CA GLY A 664 -43.08 -4.88 46.80
C GLY A 664 -41.93 -3.94 46.41
N LEU A 665 -41.07 -3.53 47.34
CA LEU A 665 -39.94 -2.66 47.03
C LEU A 665 -38.76 -3.46 46.46
N VAL A 666 -37.84 -2.76 45.79
CA VAL A 666 -36.60 -3.33 45.26
C VAL A 666 -35.41 -2.49 45.71
N ARG A 667 -34.28 -3.15 45.91
CA ARG A 667 -33.01 -2.54 46.31
C ARG A 667 -32.02 -2.61 45.16
N TYR A 668 -31.17 -1.58 45.07
CA TYR A 668 -30.03 -1.53 44.17
C TYR A 668 -29.12 -2.78 44.22
N HIS A 669 -28.65 -3.23 45.39
CA HIS A 669 -27.79 -4.44 45.50
C HIS A 669 -28.55 -5.78 45.50
N GLY A 670 -29.87 -5.76 45.28
CA GLY A 670 -30.72 -6.94 45.42
C GLY A 670 -31.07 -7.27 46.87
N ARG A 671 -31.74 -8.41 47.07
CA ARG A 671 -32.32 -8.77 48.38
C ARG A 671 -31.27 -9.08 49.46
N PRO A 672 -31.53 -8.72 50.73
CA PRO A 672 -30.66 -9.02 51.88
C PRO A 672 -30.41 -10.52 52.15
N ASP A 673 -31.28 -11.40 51.67
CA ASP A 673 -31.21 -12.85 51.85
C ASP A 673 -30.69 -13.58 50.60
N ALA A 674 -30.21 -12.84 49.60
CA ALA A 674 -29.61 -13.43 48.41
C ALA A 674 -28.20 -13.98 48.70
N PRO A 675 -27.80 -15.13 48.09
CA PRO A 675 -26.46 -15.72 48.25
C PRO A 675 -25.29 -14.81 47.83
N THR A 676 -25.59 -13.70 47.17
CA THR A 676 -24.64 -12.75 46.59
C THR A 676 -24.16 -11.67 47.55
N ILE A 677 -24.69 -11.59 48.78
CA ILE A 677 -24.11 -10.74 49.83
C ILE A 677 -22.88 -11.44 50.44
N GLY A 678 -21.85 -11.62 49.60
CA GLY A 678 -20.57 -12.23 49.95
C GLY A 678 -19.37 -11.28 49.85
N THR A 679 -19.55 -10.06 49.35
CA THR A 679 -18.47 -9.05 49.20
C THR A 679 -18.93 -7.59 49.39
N LEU A 680 -20.23 -7.29 49.46
CA LEU A 680 -20.79 -5.92 49.42
C LEU A 680 -21.20 -5.32 50.80
N GLY A 681 -20.85 -6.00 51.90
CA GLY A 681 -20.81 -5.41 53.24
C GLY A 681 -22.14 -5.18 53.97
N CYS A 682 -23.23 -4.73 53.32
CA CYS A 682 -24.54 -4.55 53.97
C CYS A 682 -25.70 -4.23 52.98
N ALA A 683 -26.96 -4.32 53.45
CA ALA A 683 -28.17 -4.14 52.65
C ALA A 683 -28.53 -2.66 52.42
N ILE A 684 -28.60 -2.22 51.17
CA ILE A 684 -28.94 -0.84 50.81
C ILE A 684 -30.44 -0.56 50.95
N THR A 685 -30.82 0.66 51.37
CA THR A 685 -32.22 1.12 51.44
C THR A 685 -32.93 0.92 50.09
N PRO A 686 -34.20 0.46 50.04
CA PRO A 686 -34.94 0.37 48.78
C PRO A 686 -35.18 1.75 48.17
N ASP A 687 -35.21 1.82 46.85
CA ASP A 687 -35.27 3.07 46.11
C ASP A 687 -36.36 3.06 45.03
N ALA A 688 -36.74 4.27 44.60
CA ALA A 688 -37.77 4.49 43.60
C ALA A 688 -37.34 4.05 42.19
N ASP A 689 -36.04 4.05 41.90
CA ASP A 689 -35.52 3.79 40.56
C ASP A 689 -35.61 2.31 40.22
N ASP A 690 -34.95 1.48 41.03
CA ASP A 690 -34.91 0.03 40.87
C ASP A 690 -36.31 -0.57 41.07
N THR A 691 -37.11 -0.04 42.00
CA THR A 691 -38.51 -0.44 42.17
C THR A 691 -39.30 -0.17 40.88
N ALA A 692 -39.17 1.01 40.27
CA ALA A 692 -39.89 1.36 39.06
C ALA A 692 -39.43 0.53 37.83
N LEU A 693 -38.12 0.41 37.65
CA LEU A 693 -37.52 -0.37 36.57
C LEU A 693 -37.94 -1.85 36.62
N VAL A 694 -37.83 -2.47 37.80
CA VAL A 694 -38.14 -3.89 37.97
C VAL A 694 -39.64 -4.13 37.78
N TRP A 695 -40.54 -3.34 38.38
CA TRP A 695 -41.98 -3.53 38.18
C TRP A 695 -42.44 -3.31 36.74
N ARG A 696 -41.68 -2.54 35.95
CA ARG A 696 -41.97 -2.31 34.54
C ARG A 696 -41.54 -3.47 33.63
N ILE A 697 -40.45 -4.16 34.00
CA ILE A 697 -39.76 -5.15 33.15
C ILE A 697 -39.97 -6.59 33.66
N ALA A 698 -40.02 -6.83 34.96
CA ALA A 698 -40.12 -8.18 35.51
C ALA A 698 -41.53 -8.80 35.27
N PRO A 699 -41.62 -10.06 34.83
CA PRO A 699 -42.89 -10.76 34.65
C PRO A 699 -43.64 -10.94 35.98
N ALA A 700 -44.93 -10.64 35.91
CA ALA A 700 -45.88 -10.57 37.01
C ALA A 700 -46.24 -11.94 37.61
N VAL A 701 -45.55 -12.38 38.66
CA VAL A 701 -45.96 -13.57 39.45
C VAL A 701 -46.75 -13.19 40.71
N ARG A 702 -46.58 -11.96 41.23
CA ARG A 702 -47.24 -11.45 42.45
C ARG A 702 -47.73 -10.01 42.29
N THR A 703 -48.64 -9.75 41.35
CA THR A 703 -49.14 -8.39 41.04
C THR A 703 -49.76 -7.67 42.24
N GLU A 704 -50.24 -8.41 43.23
CA GLU A 704 -50.80 -7.91 44.49
C GLU A 704 -49.80 -7.07 45.29
N LEU A 705 -48.49 -7.34 45.17
CA LEU A 705 -47.44 -6.57 45.86
C LEU A 705 -47.19 -5.20 45.22
N ARG A 706 -47.57 -5.02 43.95
CA ARG A 706 -47.39 -3.75 43.22
C ARG A 706 -48.18 -2.61 43.86
N THR A 707 -49.35 -2.91 44.42
CA THR A 707 -50.16 -1.91 45.12
C THR A 707 -49.44 -1.37 46.37
N GLY A 708 -48.69 -2.23 47.07
CA GLY A 708 -47.83 -1.83 48.18
C GLY A 708 -46.72 -0.88 47.73
N ALA A 709 -45.99 -1.27 46.68
CA ALA A 709 -44.92 -0.46 46.10
C ALA A 709 -45.41 0.93 45.63
N LEU A 710 -46.54 0.98 44.91
CA LEU A 710 -47.14 2.24 44.44
C LEU A 710 -47.59 3.14 45.59
N LYS A 711 -48.15 2.55 46.66
CA LYS A 711 -48.52 3.30 47.87
C LYS A 711 -47.30 3.90 48.55
N THR A 712 -46.20 3.15 48.64
CA THR A 712 -44.94 3.65 49.20
C THR A 712 -44.35 4.76 48.32
N LEU A 713 -44.25 4.57 47.00
CA LEU A 713 -43.83 5.62 46.07
C LEU A 713 -44.63 6.92 46.27
N ALA A 714 -45.96 6.82 46.37
CA ALA A 714 -46.82 7.98 46.59
C ALA A 714 -46.58 8.67 47.95
N ALA A 715 -46.18 7.93 48.99
CA ALA A 715 -45.83 8.49 50.29
C ALA A 715 -44.52 9.29 50.28
N TYR A 716 -43.62 9.00 49.33
CA TYR A 716 -42.34 9.70 49.13
C TYR A 716 -42.40 10.72 48.00
N ARG A 717 -43.60 11.27 47.73
CA ARG A 717 -43.81 12.33 46.76
C ARG A 717 -43.64 13.71 47.40
N THR A 718 -42.87 14.57 46.76
CA THR A 718 -42.63 15.96 47.18
C THR A 718 -43.85 16.85 46.91
N ALA A 719 -43.90 18.01 47.57
CA ALA A 719 -44.99 18.97 47.42
C ALA A 719 -45.14 19.52 45.98
N ASP A 720 -44.03 19.61 45.23
CA ASP A 720 -44.00 20.00 43.81
C ASP A 720 -44.31 18.83 42.86
N GLY A 721 -44.52 17.62 43.40
CA GLY A 721 -45.09 16.48 42.70
C GLY A 721 -44.08 15.48 42.13
N LEU A 722 -42.80 15.61 42.47
CA LEU A 722 -41.71 14.69 42.11
C LEU A 722 -41.59 13.56 43.15
N TYR A 723 -40.89 12.48 42.81
CA TYR A 723 -40.66 11.33 43.70
C TYR A 723 -39.24 11.36 44.23
N ARG A 724 -39.11 11.18 45.55
CA ARG A 724 -37.82 11.05 46.23
C ARG A 724 -37.16 9.71 45.89
N THR A 725 -35.85 9.61 46.08
CA THR A 725 -35.06 8.42 45.71
C THR A 725 -35.26 7.27 46.70
N TRP A 726 -35.09 7.53 48.00
CA TRP A 726 -35.06 6.48 49.02
C TRP A 726 -36.44 6.27 49.67
N LEU A 727 -36.89 5.02 49.73
CA LEU A 727 -38.25 4.66 50.17
C LEU A 727 -38.31 4.22 51.63
N ALA A 728 -37.58 4.93 52.50
CA ALA A 728 -37.58 4.69 53.95
C ALA A 728 -37.45 6.00 54.74
N PRO A 729 -37.86 6.04 56.02
CA PRO A 729 -37.52 7.15 56.90
C PRO A 729 -36.01 7.27 57.08
N LYS A 730 -35.48 8.50 57.25
CA LYS A 730 -34.03 8.76 57.32
C LYS A 730 -33.32 8.00 58.44
N ASP A 731 -33.98 7.81 59.58
CA ASP A 731 -33.48 7.01 60.72
C ASP A 731 -33.39 5.50 60.42
N ARG A 732 -33.95 5.06 59.29
CA ARG A 732 -33.91 3.68 58.80
C ARG A 732 -33.03 3.49 57.56
N TYR A 733 -32.29 4.52 57.16
CA TYR A 733 -31.34 4.41 56.05
C TYR A 733 -30.23 3.41 56.38
N GLN A 734 -29.97 2.53 55.42
CA GLN A 734 -28.95 1.49 55.49
C GLN A 734 -28.01 1.61 54.30
N CYS A 735 -26.71 1.60 54.57
CA CYS A 735 -25.65 1.49 53.55
C CYS A 735 -25.67 2.58 52.48
N LEU A 736 -26.04 3.79 52.88
CA LEU A 736 -26.03 4.97 52.03
C LEU A 736 -24.86 5.88 52.42
N ASP A 737 -24.22 6.46 51.42
CA ASP A 737 -23.36 7.63 51.53
C ASP A 737 -24.11 8.82 50.90
N PRO A 738 -25.09 9.40 51.62
CA PRO A 738 -25.93 10.45 51.06
C PRO A 738 -25.12 11.73 50.83
N GLY A 739 -25.48 12.47 49.78
CA GLY A 739 -24.98 13.82 49.55
C GLY A 739 -25.66 14.86 50.44
N ALA A 740 -25.57 16.13 50.00
CA ALA A 740 -26.08 17.28 50.72
C ALA A 740 -27.60 17.26 50.92
N ASP A 741 -28.36 16.86 49.89
CA ASP A 741 -29.74 16.40 50.07
C ASP A 741 -29.69 14.88 50.32
N PRO A 742 -30.08 14.40 51.52
CA PRO A 742 -30.01 12.98 51.83
C PRO A 742 -31.04 12.13 51.10
N ASP A 743 -32.00 12.75 50.39
CA ASP A 743 -33.02 12.05 49.63
C ASP A 743 -33.44 12.84 48.39
N PRO A 744 -32.56 13.04 47.40
CA PRO A 744 -32.87 13.91 46.27
C PRO A 744 -33.96 13.29 45.38
N ALA A 745 -34.69 14.14 44.65
CA ALA A 745 -35.35 13.70 43.43
C ALA A 745 -34.34 13.77 42.27
N ASP A 746 -34.31 12.78 41.38
CA ASP A 746 -33.43 12.79 40.20
C ASP A 746 -34.21 12.59 38.90
N ILE A 747 -33.76 13.26 37.83
CA ILE A 747 -34.35 13.32 36.50
C ILE A 747 -34.59 11.94 35.88
N ALA A 748 -33.62 11.02 35.91
CA ALA A 748 -33.77 9.71 35.29
C ALA A 748 -34.65 8.80 36.14
N ILE A 749 -34.57 8.94 37.47
CA ILE A 749 -35.48 8.25 38.40
C ILE A 749 -36.92 8.68 38.12
N GLN A 750 -37.19 9.98 37.91
CA GLN A 750 -38.52 10.45 37.53
C GLN A 750 -38.97 9.85 36.19
N MET A 751 -38.07 9.72 35.21
CA MET A 751 -38.37 9.09 33.93
C MET A 751 -38.76 7.62 34.12
N HIS A 752 -38.03 6.87 34.94
CA HIS A 752 -38.33 5.45 35.20
C HIS A 752 -39.64 5.27 35.98
N VAL A 753 -39.89 6.09 37.01
CA VAL A 753 -41.17 6.13 37.73
C VAL A 753 -42.32 6.48 36.79
N PHE A 754 -42.15 7.48 35.92
CA PHE A 754 -43.15 7.84 34.90
C PHE A 754 -43.46 6.66 33.99
N GLN A 755 -42.44 5.93 33.51
CA GLN A 755 -42.66 4.77 32.65
C GLN A 755 -43.45 3.65 33.35
N LEU A 756 -43.23 3.42 34.64
CA LEU A 756 -44.07 2.50 35.41
C LEU A 756 -45.51 3.04 35.51
N LEU A 757 -45.68 4.27 35.99
CA LEU A 757 -47.00 4.89 36.19
C LEU A 757 -47.81 4.97 34.90
N SER A 758 -47.18 5.25 33.76
CA SER A 758 -47.87 5.30 32.46
C SER A 758 -48.63 4.01 32.12
N LYS A 759 -48.16 2.86 32.65
CA LYS A 759 -48.79 1.56 32.45
C LYS A 759 -49.83 1.20 33.50
N VAL A 760 -49.72 1.75 34.72
CA VAL A 760 -50.50 1.26 35.89
C VAL A 760 -51.34 2.33 36.59
N ASP A 761 -51.00 3.60 36.44
CA ASP A 761 -51.71 4.79 36.93
C ASP A 761 -51.46 5.99 35.98
N PRO A 762 -52.13 6.03 34.82
CA PRO A 762 -51.96 7.11 33.83
C PRO A 762 -52.24 8.52 34.37
N PRO A 763 -53.23 8.77 35.25
CA PRO A 763 -53.41 10.07 35.89
C PRO A 763 -52.19 10.53 36.69
N ALA A 764 -51.60 9.65 37.50
CA ALA A 764 -50.37 9.98 38.23
C ALA A 764 -49.18 10.21 37.29
N ALA A 765 -49.08 9.46 36.20
CA ALA A 765 -48.06 9.65 35.17
C ALA A 765 -48.17 11.04 34.51
N ASN A 766 -49.38 11.45 34.13
CA ASN A 766 -49.63 12.77 33.54
C ASN A 766 -49.26 13.91 34.51
N ALA A 767 -49.63 13.76 35.80
CA ALA A 767 -49.25 14.72 36.83
C ALA A 767 -47.73 14.80 37.02
N LEU A 768 -47.03 13.66 37.00
CA LEU A 768 -45.57 13.59 37.07
C LEU A 768 -44.91 14.22 35.84
N CYS A 769 -45.40 13.95 34.63
CA CYS A 769 -44.88 14.58 33.41
C CYS A 769 -44.95 16.11 33.48
N GLY A 770 -46.06 16.66 33.99
CA GLY A 770 -46.21 18.10 34.19
C GLY A 770 -45.25 18.66 35.24
N ALA A 771 -45.03 17.95 36.35
CA ALA A 771 -44.04 18.33 37.37
C ALA A 771 -42.61 18.27 36.82
N LEU A 772 -42.27 17.19 36.13
CA LEU A 772 -40.96 16.97 35.52
C LEU A 772 -40.63 18.04 34.47
N THR A 773 -41.61 18.39 33.63
CA THR A 773 -41.45 19.44 32.61
C THR A 773 -41.13 20.80 33.24
N ARG A 774 -41.68 21.13 34.41
CA ARG A 774 -41.36 22.38 35.13
C ARG A 774 -40.00 22.36 35.82
N ALA A 775 -39.50 21.18 36.18
CA ALA A 775 -38.28 21.00 36.93
C ALA A 775 -37.06 20.62 36.07
N VAL A 776 -37.23 20.32 34.78
CA VAL A 776 -36.17 19.78 33.90
C VAL A 776 -34.93 20.67 33.80
N ASP A 777 -35.10 21.99 33.90
CA ASP A 777 -34.01 22.98 33.87
C ASP A 777 -33.39 23.23 35.26
N ASP A 778 -33.94 22.65 36.34
CA ASP A 778 -33.50 22.88 37.71
C ASP A 778 -32.36 21.94 38.11
N ASP A 779 -31.21 22.51 38.49
CA ASP A 779 -30.03 21.77 38.92
C ASP A 779 -30.30 20.79 40.07
N ARG A 780 -31.32 21.05 40.90
CA ARG A 780 -31.63 20.19 42.06
C ARG A 780 -32.08 18.78 41.70
N ILE A 781 -32.54 18.55 40.46
CA ILE A 781 -32.97 17.22 40.00
C ILE A 781 -31.96 16.52 39.09
N TRP A 782 -30.77 17.11 38.91
CA TRP A 782 -29.67 16.51 38.17
C TRP A 782 -28.60 16.05 39.15
N VAL A 783 -28.82 14.89 39.77
CA VAL A 783 -27.95 14.37 40.83
C VAL A 783 -27.10 13.22 40.31
N TYR A 784 -27.70 12.08 40.02
CA TYR A 784 -26.99 10.85 39.65
C TYR A 784 -26.59 10.81 38.16
N TYR A 785 -27.21 11.67 37.35
CA TYR A 785 -27.01 11.72 35.89
C TYR A 785 -26.47 13.06 35.40
N LYS A 786 -26.02 13.91 36.32
CA LYS A 786 -25.57 15.28 36.02
C LYS A 786 -24.49 15.33 34.94
N THR A 787 -23.56 14.38 34.97
CA THR A 787 -22.47 14.24 34.00
C THR A 787 -22.59 13.00 33.10
N ALA A 788 -23.66 12.21 33.26
CA ALA A 788 -23.93 10.96 32.55
C ALA A 788 -25.26 11.03 31.76
N PRO A 789 -25.32 11.79 30.65
CA PRO A 789 -26.58 12.08 29.97
C PRO A 789 -27.12 10.91 29.12
N LEU A 790 -26.40 9.80 29.02
CA LEU A 790 -26.72 8.70 28.11
C LEU A 790 -28.12 8.13 28.35
N ILE A 791 -28.43 7.75 29.59
CA ILE A 791 -29.73 7.15 29.95
C ILE A 791 -30.87 8.17 29.83
N PRO A 792 -30.76 9.42 30.35
CA PRO A 792 -31.75 10.46 30.10
C PRO A 792 -32.07 10.66 28.61
N ILE A 793 -31.06 10.68 27.74
CA ILE A 793 -31.26 10.84 26.29
C ILE A 793 -32.04 9.64 25.72
N LEU A 794 -31.65 8.41 26.08
CA LEU A 794 -32.33 7.19 25.63
C LEU A 794 -33.81 7.17 26.05
N ARG A 795 -34.15 7.71 27.22
CA ARG A 795 -35.51 7.74 27.77
C ARG A 795 -36.45 8.74 27.12
N GLN A 796 -35.94 9.75 26.41
CA GLN A 796 -36.80 10.75 25.74
C GLN A 796 -37.77 10.08 24.76
N ALA A 797 -37.32 9.08 24.02
CA ALA A 797 -38.14 8.32 23.09
C ALA A 797 -39.28 7.57 23.80
N ASP A 798 -38.94 6.85 24.87
CA ASP A 798 -39.90 6.08 25.65
C ASP A 798 -40.97 6.96 26.32
N LEU A 799 -40.57 8.13 26.83
CA LEU A 799 -41.47 9.12 27.43
C LEU A 799 -42.45 9.68 26.39
N ARG A 800 -41.95 10.03 25.20
CA ARG A 800 -42.79 10.51 24.08
C ARG A 800 -43.80 9.46 23.66
N ALA A 801 -43.37 8.21 23.50
CA ALA A 801 -44.25 7.09 23.14
C ALA A 801 -45.36 6.86 24.18
N SER A 802 -45.11 7.23 25.44
CA SER A 802 -46.06 7.11 26.55
C SER A 802 -46.81 8.41 26.88
N GLY A 803 -46.77 9.41 25.98
CA GLY A 803 -47.56 10.64 26.10
C GLY A 803 -46.91 11.80 26.87
N CYS A 804 -45.63 11.71 27.23
CA CYS A 804 -44.89 12.79 27.88
C CYS A 804 -43.81 13.37 26.95
N PRO A 805 -44.06 14.50 26.26
CA PRO A 805 -43.11 15.11 25.33
C PRO A 805 -42.04 15.94 26.04
N LEU A 806 -41.38 15.38 27.05
CA LEU A 806 -40.29 16.02 27.77
C LEU A 806 -39.11 16.27 26.82
N ARG A 807 -38.54 17.48 26.85
CA ARG A 807 -37.32 17.83 26.12
C ARG A 807 -36.22 18.14 27.11
N LEU A 808 -35.09 17.45 26.97
CA LEU A 808 -33.92 17.75 27.79
C LEU A 808 -33.24 19.05 27.33
N PRO A 809 -32.73 19.88 28.25
CA PRO A 809 -31.96 21.08 27.90
C PRO A 809 -30.68 20.69 27.16
N GLU A 810 -30.22 21.51 26.20
CA GLU A 810 -29.04 21.17 25.39
C GLU A 810 -27.77 21.01 26.24
N SER A 811 -27.63 21.82 27.29
CA SER A 811 -26.55 21.73 28.28
C SER A 811 -26.50 20.37 28.99
N ARG A 812 -27.65 19.69 29.09
CA ARG A 812 -27.82 18.38 29.73
C ARG A 812 -27.76 17.21 28.76
N GLN A 813 -27.50 17.47 27.48
CA GLN A 813 -27.34 16.45 26.44
C GLN A 813 -25.89 16.32 25.93
N ARG A 814 -24.96 17.05 26.53
CA ARG A 814 -23.53 17.06 26.20
C ARG A 814 -22.73 16.43 27.33
N THR A 815 -21.53 15.92 27.03
CA THR A 815 -20.64 15.35 28.04
C THR A 815 -19.26 15.99 27.97
N THR A 816 -18.62 16.13 29.13
CA THR A 816 -17.22 16.53 29.25
C THR A 816 -16.32 15.33 29.51
N VAL A 817 -16.89 14.12 29.62
CA VAL A 817 -16.18 12.88 29.92
C VAL A 817 -15.58 12.32 28.63
N PRO A 818 -14.24 12.17 28.54
CA PRO A 818 -13.59 11.67 27.33
C PRO A 818 -14.14 10.31 26.88
N GLY A 819 -14.39 10.18 25.57
CA GLY A 819 -14.87 8.94 24.95
C GLY A 819 -16.38 8.71 25.02
N GLN A 820 -17.16 9.58 25.67
CA GLN A 820 -18.61 9.37 25.79
C GLN A 820 -19.44 9.90 24.61
N GLU A 821 -18.87 10.77 23.76
CA GLU A 821 -19.58 11.35 22.59
C GLU A 821 -20.09 10.30 21.60
N LEU A 822 -19.37 9.19 21.40
CA LEU A 822 -19.83 8.10 20.53
C LEU A 822 -21.09 7.44 21.10
N TRP A 823 -21.18 7.23 22.41
CA TRP A 823 -22.36 6.65 23.04
C TRP A 823 -23.57 7.59 22.99
N LEU A 824 -23.35 8.90 23.15
CA LEU A 824 -24.44 9.89 22.99
C LEU A 824 -24.94 9.95 21.54
N SER A 825 -24.04 9.81 20.56
CA SER A 825 -24.41 9.70 19.15
C SER A 825 -25.32 8.48 18.91
N ALA A 826 -24.98 7.32 19.47
CA ALA A 826 -25.83 6.13 19.39
C ALA A 826 -27.22 6.32 20.00
N ALA A 827 -27.30 6.94 21.18
CA ALA A 827 -28.57 7.23 21.81
C ALA A 827 -29.46 8.16 20.97
N ARG A 828 -28.88 9.21 20.38
CA ARG A 828 -29.60 10.12 19.46
C ARG A 828 -30.01 9.43 18.15
N MET A 829 -29.19 8.52 17.63
CA MET A 829 -29.58 7.71 16.46
C MET A 829 -30.75 6.80 16.80
N LEU A 830 -30.72 6.14 17.96
CA LEU A 830 -31.80 5.26 18.42
C LEU A 830 -33.10 6.03 18.66
N ASP A 831 -33.03 7.22 19.25
CA ASP A 831 -34.18 8.12 19.43
C ASP A 831 -34.86 8.46 18.09
N ARG A 832 -34.07 8.79 17.05
CA ARG A 832 -34.55 9.09 15.69
C ARG A 832 -35.07 7.88 14.92
N LEU A 833 -34.76 6.66 15.38
CA LEU A 833 -35.29 5.42 14.81
C LEU A 833 -36.70 5.10 15.32
N GLN A 834 -37.08 5.65 16.47
CA GLN A 834 -38.41 5.48 17.05
C GLN A 834 -39.43 6.48 16.49
N GLU A 835 -40.72 6.14 16.58
CA GLU A 835 -41.81 6.98 16.09
C GLU A 835 -41.83 8.34 16.81
N GLY A 836 -41.95 9.43 16.03
CA GLY A 836 -41.93 10.80 16.57
C GLY A 836 -40.53 11.37 16.86
N GLY A 837 -39.45 10.61 16.59
CA GLY A 837 -38.06 11.03 16.78
C GLY A 837 -37.50 12.04 15.76
N GLY A 838 -38.26 12.41 14.74
CA GLY A 838 -37.82 13.30 13.65
C GLY A 838 -37.32 12.52 12.43
N ALA A 839 -36.37 13.10 11.69
CA ALA A 839 -35.80 12.46 10.50
C ALA A 839 -34.93 11.26 10.88
N ARG A 840 -35.22 10.08 10.31
CA ARG A 840 -34.44 8.85 10.52
C ARG A 840 -32.95 9.09 10.22
N PRO A 841 -32.03 8.49 10.99
CA PRO A 841 -30.60 8.60 10.71
C PRO A 841 -30.28 7.96 9.35
N ALA A 842 -29.28 8.50 8.65
CA ALA A 842 -28.81 7.89 7.41
C ALA A 842 -28.18 6.53 7.71
N ALA A 843 -28.43 5.54 6.85
CA ALA A 843 -27.88 4.20 7.01
C ALA A 843 -26.34 4.21 7.06
N SER A 844 -25.70 5.16 6.36
CA SER A 844 -24.25 5.39 6.40
C SER A 844 -23.74 5.82 7.78
N ASP A 845 -24.51 6.64 8.51
CA ASP A 845 -24.11 7.15 9.82
C ASP A 845 -24.15 6.02 10.86
N VAL A 846 -25.21 5.21 10.82
CA VAL A 846 -25.37 4.04 11.69
C VAL A 846 -24.29 2.99 11.38
N LEU A 847 -24.02 2.74 10.09
CA LEU A 847 -22.97 1.82 9.65
C LEU A 847 -21.59 2.28 10.12
N GLY A 848 -21.25 3.57 9.92
CA GLY A 848 -19.98 4.15 10.36
C GLY A 848 -19.76 3.99 11.86
N TRP A 849 -20.79 4.26 12.66
CA TRP A 849 -20.71 4.07 14.11
C TRP A 849 -20.52 2.60 14.51
N LEU A 850 -21.27 1.68 13.90
CA LEU A 850 -21.15 0.24 14.18
C LEU A 850 -19.73 -0.27 13.86
N GLN A 851 -19.13 0.21 12.78
CA GLN A 851 -17.75 -0.11 12.42
C GLN A 851 -16.76 0.38 13.47
N THR A 852 -16.80 1.67 13.82
CA THR A 852 -15.89 2.27 14.81
C THR A 852 -15.93 1.54 16.15
N ILE A 853 -17.12 1.13 16.60
CA ILE A 853 -17.25 0.42 17.88
C ILE A 853 -16.77 -1.04 17.79
N ALA A 854 -16.91 -1.70 16.62
CA ALA A 854 -16.53 -3.10 16.42
C ALA A 854 -15.05 -3.32 16.04
N GLU A 855 -14.30 -2.24 15.77
CA GLU A 855 -12.86 -2.27 15.48
C GLU A 855 -12.07 -3.03 16.58
N ASP A 856 -11.02 -3.74 16.14
CA ASP A 856 -10.11 -4.52 17.00
C ASP A 856 -10.84 -5.42 18.02
N ASP A 857 -11.88 -6.11 17.53
CA ASP A 857 -12.76 -6.95 18.35
C ASP A 857 -13.40 -6.18 19.50
N PHE A 858 -14.03 -5.04 19.24
CA PHE A 858 -14.64 -4.16 20.25
C PHE A 858 -13.64 -3.55 21.24
N ALA A 859 -12.46 -3.15 20.76
CA ALA A 859 -11.45 -2.51 21.61
C ALA A 859 -11.95 -1.21 22.25
N TYR A 860 -12.81 -0.45 21.54
CA TYR A 860 -13.40 0.77 22.07
C TYR A 860 -14.25 0.51 23.31
N VAL A 861 -15.13 -0.51 23.26
CA VAL A 861 -16.01 -0.89 24.38
C VAL A 861 -15.20 -1.19 25.63
N ARG A 862 -14.07 -1.89 25.50
CA ARG A 862 -13.18 -2.22 26.64
C ARG A 862 -12.40 -1.02 27.18
N ARG A 863 -12.11 -0.01 26.37
CA ARG A 863 -11.30 1.16 26.77
C ARG A 863 -12.15 2.32 27.28
N SER A 864 -13.35 2.49 26.73
CA SER A 864 -14.29 3.56 27.10
C SER A 864 -15.73 3.04 26.98
N PRO A 865 -16.16 2.15 27.90
CA PRO A 865 -17.53 1.68 27.94
C PRO A 865 -18.52 2.83 28.20
N PRO A 866 -19.82 2.64 27.92
CA PRO A 866 -20.87 3.57 28.31
C PRO A 866 -20.80 3.97 29.78
N PHE A 867 -20.77 5.28 30.04
CA PHE A 867 -20.93 5.90 31.35
C PHE A 867 -22.42 6.05 31.66
N LEU A 868 -22.92 5.32 32.65
CA LEU A 868 -24.36 5.17 32.88
C LEU A 868 -24.90 6.21 33.88
N TYR A 869 -24.23 6.33 35.03
CA TYR A 869 -24.57 7.25 36.13
C TYR A 869 -23.39 7.39 37.08
N HIS A 870 -23.47 8.32 38.02
CA HIS A 870 -22.55 8.48 39.15
C HIS A 870 -23.36 8.63 40.44
N ASN A 871 -22.73 8.44 41.60
CA ASN A 871 -23.37 8.84 42.85
C ASN A 871 -23.34 10.37 43.03
N ASP A 872 -24.00 10.88 44.06
CA ASP A 872 -24.07 12.32 44.33
C ASP A 872 -22.67 12.94 44.43
N ASP A 873 -22.40 14.02 43.69
CA ASP A 873 -21.12 14.75 43.67
C ASP A 873 -20.70 15.26 45.06
N THR A 874 -21.65 15.37 45.99
CA THR A 874 -21.44 15.85 47.36
C THR A 874 -21.30 14.74 48.39
N ALA A 875 -21.36 13.47 47.98
CA ALA A 875 -21.12 12.31 48.83
C ALA A 875 -19.64 12.21 49.26
N THR A 876 -19.36 11.45 50.33
CA THR A 876 -17.99 11.36 50.88
C THR A 876 -17.05 10.51 50.02
N VAL A 877 -17.59 9.57 49.25
CA VAL A 877 -16.84 8.68 48.36
C VAL A 877 -17.36 8.81 46.93
N PRO A 878 -16.59 9.36 45.97
CA PRO A 878 -17.04 9.47 44.58
C PRO A 878 -17.06 8.09 43.89
N ARG A 879 -18.12 7.84 43.10
CA ARG A 879 -18.29 6.61 42.31
C ARG A 879 -18.92 6.91 40.95
N PHE A 880 -18.28 6.43 39.90
CA PHE A 880 -18.71 6.58 38.50
C PHE A 880 -18.96 5.19 37.90
N TYR A 881 -20.14 4.95 37.33
CA TYR A 881 -20.59 3.61 36.93
C TYR A 881 -20.63 3.42 35.41
N TRP A 882 -20.11 2.28 34.97
CA TRP A 882 -19.87 1.95 33.57
C TRP A 882 -20.31 0.51 33.26
N SER A 883 -20.59 0.21 31.99
CA SER A 883 -20.84 -1.18 31.58
C SER A 883 -20.43 -1.46 30.14
N GLU A 884 -19.48 -2.38 29.98
CA GLU A 884 -19.15 -2.94 28.67
C GLU A 884 -20.36 -3.68 28.06
N GLU A 885 -21.09 -4.43 28.88
CA GLU A 885 -22.29 -5.20 28.51
C GLU A 885 -23.37 -4.29 27.92
N PHE A 886 -23.61 -3.13 28.53
CA PHE A 886 -24.52 -2.13 27.94
C PHE A 886 -24.04 -1.65 26.57
N GLY A 887 -22.71 -1.52 26.38
CA GLY A 887 -22.11 -1.15 25.09
C GLY A 887 -22.38 -2.18 23.99
N TYR A 888 -22.20 -3.48 24.30
CA TYR A 888 -22.54 -4.56 23.38
C TYR A 888 -24.04 -4.62 23.08
N ALA A 889 -24.88 -4.39 24.11
CA ALA A 889 -26.34 -4.38 23.96
C ALA A 889 -26.80 -3.25 23.02
N LEU A 890 -26.27 -2.04 23.19
CA LEU A 890 -26.58 -0.90 22.34
C LEU A 890 -26.09 -1.10 20.90
N TRP A 891 -24.92 -1.73 20.73
CA TRP A 891 -24.40 -2.09 19.41
C TRP A 891 -25.31 -3.08 18.68
N LEU A 892 -25.72 -4.17 19.36
CA LEU A 892 -26.65 -5.15 18.80
C LEU A 892 -27.99 -4.51 18.43
N ARG A 893 -28.46 -3.58 19.26
CA ARG A 893 -29.69 -2.84 18.97
C ARG A 893 -29.61 -2.09 17.65
N LEU A 894 -28.58 -1.26 17.47
CA LEU A 894 -28.41 -0.50 16.22
C LEU A 894 -28.14 -1.39 15.00
N TYR A 895 -27.42 -2.50 15.17
CA TYR A 895 -27.18 -3.48 14.11
C TYR A 895 -28.50 -4.07 13.55
N VAL A 896 -29.39 -4.51 14.43
CA VAL A 896 -30.70 -5.07 14.02
C VAL A 896 -31.58 -4.00 13.38
N GLU A 897 -31.60 -2.77 13.91
CA GLU A 897 -32.41 -1.69 13.32
C GLU A 897 -31.90 -1.27 11.93
N LEU A 898 -30.58 -1.28 11.70
CA LEU A 898 -30.01 -1.04 10.37
C LEU A 898 -30.50 -2.10 9.35
N GLY A 899 -30.53 -3.37 9.73
CA GLY A 899 -31.07 -4.45 8.90
C GLY A 899 -32.57 -4.29 8.59
N ARG A 900 -33.36 -3.83 9.56
CA ARG A 900 -34.79 -3.52 9.37
C ARG A 900 -35.00 -2.35 8.40
N GLN A 901 -34.18 -1.30 8.49
CA GLN A 901 -34.23 -0.17 7.56
C GLN A 901 -33.98 -0.62 6.10
N ALA A 902 -32.94 -1.42 5.87
CA ALA A 902 -32.61 -1.94 4.54
C ALA A 902 -33.76 -2.78 3.94
N SER A 903 -34.47 -3.55 4.77
CA SER A 903 -35.61 -4.36 4.35
C SER A 903 -36.86 -3.52 4.03
N SER A 904 -37.02 -2.37 4.69
CA SER A 904 -38.15 -1.46 4.48
C SER A 904 -38.02 -0.56 3.25
N GLY A 905 -36.80 -0.32 2.76
CA GLY A 905 -36.53 0.43 1.52
C GLY A 905 -36.58 -0.39 0.24
N ALA A 906 -36.72 -1.72 0.35
CA ALA A 906 -36.84 -2.66 -0.77
C ALA A 906 -38.29 -3.09 -1.07
N ARG A 907 -39.28 -2.43 -0.45
CA ARG A 907 -40.72 -2.64 -0.69
C ARG A 907 -41.35 -1.46 -1.40
#